data_AF-A0A192ZIW2-F1
#
_entry.id   AF-A0A192ZIW2-F1
#
_cell.length_a   1.000
_cell.length_b   1.000
_cell.length_c   1.000
_cell.angle_alpha   90.00
_cell.angle_beta   90.00
_cell.angle_gamma   90.00
#
_symmetry.space_group_name_H-M   'P 1'
#
loop_
_entity.id
_entity.type
_entity.pdbx_description
1 polymer ?
#
loop_
_entity_poly.entity_id
_entity_poly.type
_entity_poly.pdbx_seq_one_letter_code
_entity_poly.pdbx_strand_id
1 'polypeptide(L)'
;MSETIKIQINGTEYDVPADASVLEACRMHGFTIPTLCYHPRLRVAGSCRVCVVSIEQDGEIQIKPSCSAKVAPGMKVRTDTHDVKVKSAEALRKLVEPEAKIAKRDGQTAELEDLIDRANDGWRDTSSFSIVRDMDLCVKCGRCVRACDQLQGLSLLATNTGEGAPIVTSTGAPLAETDCISCGQCTTFCPAGAIREVDHIERVLKAMDDKKIVVLQTAPSTRVAISECFGEPSGSIGTGKMVAAAKLAGFSYVFDTNFTADLTIMEEGTELLGRVANGGPFPMFTSCCPGWINLCEKRFPEYIPNLSSCRSPMQMMSPIIKTYFAKRTGINPDDLYVVAMMPCTAKKDEIERPQMFRDGKKDTEAVLTTRELGELIKRKGINWDDLPDLPYDDPIGASTGAAALFGATGGVMEAALRTAYELKTGKTLPSVEFQQVRGLAGVKEAEIPVDGLNVRVAVASGTANVLALMDKIKKGAEYHFVEIMACPGGCIGGGGQPISLDKDILKKRMESIYSIDERSVIRKSHENPMITEIYKNFFGKPGSHLSHELLHTTYSDRSTKIVKKEETVKEVAGAGEGLLILFGSQGGATAAHAKNMAVAGKKMGLETRCIPLDSYDVCQLSCEKNVVILTSTFGDGELPDNAKKFWNYLAQTHAADLLSNVNFSICGFGSKQYTKFCEAALMIEKRVKALGGKFPVAPVACDESAGDKGMGTLDGWEKEAFTAMGGAEESVIEPPAPEYVVSLAIGKAARPRPCPPGYHFVRLATNNSITPEGYDRPVRYIEFNLEGSGLKYAVGDHISILPRNDPAKVADFLKFAGLEGSTNITVTPIDREEVMTIPPHLTVAELFEQYVDLFGTPSQKLLSQLALLAADEAEKAKLLKLAEDKAVFDEFVKEHNIEETLREFPSAMPPIENIISMVPRIKPRLYSIASSGNMHPKTIQLSIVLVHYKTPGGKPRQGQCTSFLFAQDASKKPLVAVHIKRGVLIPPENPKTPTMMIGLGTGVAPFRGFLQEREFQKAQGVELGPCVFYYGVRYRKKDFFFEDELNAYLKSGVLTDMITAFSHDQAHFIFVQHKIDEEPKKCYEIVKYPNTHMYYCGPAMGIPETIVESMKGAMVKIGGVSAADAEAAIAKMKKEGRLNIEAY
;
A
#
# COMPACT_ATOMS: atom_id res chain seq x y z
N MET A 1 20.40 39.68 -12.01
CA MET A 1 19.44 40.06 -10.95
C MET A 1 18.09 39.58 -11.41
N SER A 2 17.41 38.74 -10.62
CA SER A 2 16.03 38.33 -10.92
C SER A 2 15.13 39.56 -10.93
N GLU A 3 14.21 39.65 -11.87
CA GLU A 3 13.19 40.69 -11.90
C GLU A 3 12.41 40.69 -10.56
N THR A 4 12.20 41.86 -9.97
CA THR A 4 11.49 42.01 -8.70
C THR A 4 10.14 42.66 -8.93
N ILE A 5 9.12 42.18 -8.23
CA ILE A 5 7.76 42.73 -8.28
C ILE A 5 7.30 43.15 -6.88
N LYS A 6 6.37 44.11 -6.83
CA LYS A 6 5.71 44.55 -5.60
C LYS A 6 4.44 43.75 -5.34
N ILE A 7 4.35 43.22 -4.13
CA ILE A 7 3.14 42.58 -3.60
C ILE A 7 2.84 43.13 -2.20
N GLN A 8 1.59 43.02 -1.74
CA GLN A 8 1.24 43.28 -0.34
C GLN A 8 1.16 41.99 0.45
N ILE A 9 1.75 41.94 1.64
CA ILE A 9 1.58 40.84 2.60
C ILE A 9 1.04 41.44 3.90
N ASN A 10 -0.13 40.98 4.35
CA ASN A 10 -0.85 41.49 5.52
C ASN A 10 -1.01 43.03 5.52
N GLY A 11 -1.21 43.62 4.34
CA GLY A 11 -1.42 45.06 4.15
C GLY A 11 -0.14 45.90 4.02
N THR A 12 1.04 45.29 4.08
CA THR A 12 2.34 45.97 3.89
C THR A 12 2.96 45.59 2.56
N GLU A 13 3.50 46.55 1.80
CA GLU A 13 4.17 46.29 0.52
C GLU A 13 5.59 45.75 0.70
N TYR A 14 5.95 44.75 -0.11
CA TYR A 14 7.27 44.13 -0.15
C TYR A 14 7.74 43.93 -1.59
N ASP A 15 9.04 44.13 -1.80
CA ASP A 15 9.72 43.73 -3.04
C ASP A 15 10.13 42.25 -2.95
N VAL A 16 9.75 41.46 -3.95
CA VAL A 16 9.99 40.01 -3.98
C VAL A 16 10.44 39.56 -5.38
N PRO A 17 11.22 38.47 -5.52
CA PRO A 17 11.57 37.91 -6.82
C PRO A 17 10.32 37.49 -7.61
N ALA A 18 10.23 37.85 -8.88
CA ALA A 18 9.08 37.55 -9.75
C ALA A 18 8.80 36.05 -9.92
N ASP A 19 9.83 35.22 -9.76
CA ASP A 19 9.75 33.77 -9.86
C ASP A 19 9.44 33.07 -8.53
N ALA A 20 9.38 33.81 -7.42
CA ALA A 20 9.12 33.24 -6.09
C ALA A 20 7.70 32.66 -5.98
N SER A 21 7.56 31.61 -5.17
CA SER A 21 6.24 31.26 -4.63
C SER A 21 5.79 32.26 -3.56
N VAL A 22 4.49 32.35 -3.33
CA VAL A 22 3.93 33.16 -2.24
C VAL A 22 4.50 32.73 -0.88
N LEU A 23 4.73 31.42 -0.68
CA LEU A 23 5.38 30.90 0.53
C LEU A 23 6.80 31.44 0.71
N GLU A 24 7.62 31.42 -0.34
CA GLU A 24 8.99 31.93 -0.30
C GLU A 24 9.01 33.44 -0.05
N ALA A 25 8.18 34.19 -0.76
CA ALA A 25 7.99 35.63 -0.55
C ALA A 25 7.63 35.97 0.90
N CYS A 26 6.70 35.23 1.50
CA CYS A 26 6.33 35.40 2.90
C CYS A 26 7.49 35.09 3.85
N ARG A 27 8.19 33.96 3.66
CA ARG A 27 9.31 33.55 4.52
C ARG A 27 10.50 34.50 4.45
N MET A 28 10.81 35.06 3.28
CA MET A 28 11.88 36.05 3.11
C MET A 28 11.70 37.29 4.00
N HIS A 29 10.44 37.63 4.32
CA HIS A 29 10.09 38.80 5.12
C HIS A 29 9.60 38.43 6.54
N GLY A 30 9.95 37.23 7.02
CA GLY A 30 9.71 36.80 8.40
C GLY A 30 8.31 36.28 8.71
N PHE A 31 7.44 36.10 7.71
CA PHE A 31 6.11 35.52 7.92
C PHE A 31 6.17 34.00 7.99
N THR A 32 5.57 33.44 9.04
CA THR A 32 5.50 31.98 9.25
C THR A 32 4.18 31.44 8.69
N ILE A 33 4.28 30.50 7.73
CA ILE A 33 3.16 29.76 7.18
C ILE A 33 3.40 28.27 7.42
N PRO A 34 2.44 27.54 8.04
CA PRO A 34 2.60 26.12 8.30
C PRO A 34 2.64 25.32 6.99
N THR A 35 3.51 24.32 6.92
CA THR A 35 3.68 23.48 5.74
C THR A 35 3.80 22.02 6.14
N LEU A 36 3.15 21.11 5.40
CA LEU A 36 3.30 19.67 5.61
C LEU A 36 3.81 18.92 4.38
N CYS A 37 3.10 18.89 3.25
CA CYS A 37 3.65 18.20 2.06
C CYS A 37 4.81 18.97 1.41
N TYR A 38 4.91 20.29 1.61
CA TYR A 38 6.01 21.07 1.04
C TYR A 38 7.32 20.75 1.76
N HIS A 39 8.40 20.58 1.01
CA HIS A 39 9.77 20.50 1.51
C HIS A 39 10.67 21.22 0.50
N PRO A 40 11.60 22.10 0.91
CA PRO A 40 12.36 22.96 -0.01
C PRO A 40 13.26 22.21 -0.99
N ARG A 41 13.69 20.99 -0.62
CA ARG A 41 14.51 20.11 -1.46
C ARG A 41 13.73 19.13 -2.36
N LEU A 42 12.39 19.25 -2.46
CA LEU A 42 11.54 18.40 -3.31
C LEU A 42 10.65 19.26 -4.23
N ARG A 43 10.19 18.73 -5.37
CA ARG A 43 9.23 19.45 -6.23
C ARG A 43 7.94 19.71 -5.46
N VAL A 44 7.33 20.88 -5.66
CA VAL A 44 6.11 21.31 -4.96
C VAL A 44 4.93 20.36 -5.26
N ALA A 45 4.22 19.94 -4.21
CA ALA A 45 3.00 19.12 -4.34
C ALA A 45 1.71 19.93 -4.16
N GLY A 46 1.63 20.79 -3.14
CA GLY A 46 0.44 21.61 -2.86
C GLY A 46 -0.83 20.86 -2.42
N SER A 47 -0.80 19.53 -2.42
CA SER A 47 -1.97 18.66 -2.19
C SER A 47 -2.47 18.69 -0.74
N CYS A 48 -1.59 18.87 0.25
CA CYS A 48 -1.99 18.87 1.66
C CYS A 48 -2.85 20.07 2.10
N ARG A 49 -2.82 21.18 1.35
CA ARG A 49 -3.51 22.45 1.66
C ARG A 49 -3.25 23.06 3.06
N VAL A 50 -2.31 22.55 3.86
CA VAL A 50 -1.93 23.16 5.17
C VAL A 50 -1.40 24.60 4.99
N CYS A 51 -0.68 24.88 3.91
CA CYS A 51 -0.07 26.18 3.64
C CYS A 51 -0.99 27.19 2.93
N VAL A 52 -2.30 27.08 3.10
CA VAL A 52 -3.25 28.01 2.44
C VAL A 52 -3.06 29.45 2.92
N VAL A 53 -3.25 30.38 1.99
CA VAL A 53 -3.30 31.84 2.22
C VAL A 53 -4.43 32.43 1.40
N SER A 54 -4.94 33.58 1.81
CA SER A 54 -5.91 34.35 1.04
C SER A 54 -5.13 35.28 0.10
N ILE A 55 -5.49 35.26 -1.17
CA ILE A 55 -4.87 36.05 -2.23
C ILE A 55 -5.97 36.88 -2.88
N GLU A 56 -5.81 38.19 -2.85
CA GLU A 56 -6.61 39.15 -3.60
C GLU A 56 -5.83 39.59 -4.84
N GLN A 57 -6.43 39.43 -6.01
CA GLN A 57 -5.89 39.88 -7.30
C GLN A 57 -7.05 40.30 -8.19
N ASP A 58 -6.94 41.46 -8.85
CA ASP A 58 -7.96 42.02 -9.75
C ASP A 58 -9.39 42.11 -9.14
N GLY A 59 -9.48 42.29 -7.81
CA GLY A 59 -10.74 42.36 -7.08
C GLY A 59 -11.33 41.00 -6.66
N GLU A 60 -10.70 39.87 -7.04
CA GLU A 60 -11.11 38.54 -6.61
C GLU A 60 -10.28 38.02 -5.42
N ILE A 61 -10.96 37.48 -4.41
CA ILE A 61 -10.32 36.84 -3.25
C ILE A 61 -10.40 35.33 -3.40
N GLN A 62 -9.24 34.66 -3.41
CA GLN A 62 -9.14 33.21 -3.53
C GLN A 62 -8.25 32.64 -2.42
N ILE A 63 -8.61 31.48 -1.87
CA ILE A 63 -7.77 30.77 -0.89
C ILE A 63 -6.96 29.70 -1.62
N LYS A 64 -5.65 29.88 -1.68
CA LYS A 64 -4.73 29.04 -2.44
C LYS A 64 -3.56 28.55 -1.58
N PRO A 65 -3.01 27.35 -1.86
CA PRO A 65 -1.78 26.88 -1.23
C PRO A 65 -0.61 27.79 -1.62
N SER A 66 -0.02 28.47 -0.64
CA SER A 66 1.09 29.41 -0.84
C SER A 66 2.33 28.76 -1.46
N CYS A 67 2.54 27.45 -1.23
CA CYS A 67 3.72 26.75 -1.74
C CYS A 67 3.73 26.58 -3.26
N SER A 68 2.55 26.57 -3.91
CA SER A 68 2.43 26.42 -5.37
C SER A 68 1.93 27.67 -6.08
N ALA A 69 1.38 28.64 -5.35
CA ALA A 69 1.00 29.93 -5.90
C ALA A 69 2.26 30.75 -6.21
N LYS A 70 2.38 31.27 -7.43
CA LYS A 70 3.42 32.24 -7.82
C LYS A 70 2.98 33.65 -7.45
N VAL A 71 3.94 34.50 -7.13
CA VAL A 71 3.68 35.93 -6.92
C VAL A 71 3.32 36.59 -8.25
N ALA A 72 2.48 37.62 -8.22
CA ALA A 72 2.11 38.41 -9.40
C ALA A 72 2.01 39.91 -9.01
N PRO A 73 2.25 40.85 -9.94
CA PRO A 73 2.16 42.28 -9.65
C PRO A 73 0.78 42.66 -9.10
N GLY A 74 0.74 43.50 -8.07
CA GLY A 74 -0.50 43.97 -7.45
C GLY A 74 -1.23 42.93 -6.58
N MET A 75 -0.65 41.75 -6.40
CA MET A 75 -1.20 40.70 -5.53
C MET A 75 -1.18 41.15 -4.06
N LYS A 76 -2.30 40.98 -3.35
CA LYS A 76 -2.38 41.17 -1.90
C LYS A 76 -2.60 39.83 -1.20
N VAL A 77 -1.68 39.46 -0.33
CA VAL A 77 -1.66 38.19 0.39
C VAL A 77 -2.02 38.43 1.84
N ARG A 78 -2.97 37.64 2.36
CA ARG A 78 -3.35 37.59 3.76
C ARG A 78 -3.05 36.20 4.33
N THR A 79 -2.18 36.16 5.32
CA THR A 79 -1.74 34.92 6.00
C THR A 79 -2.45 34.72 7.34
N ASP A 80 -3.16 35.73 7.82
CA ASP A 80 -3.57 35.88 9.22
C ASP A 80 -5.10 35.84 9.45
N THR A 81 -5.89 35.76 8.37
CA THR A 81 -7.35 35.80 8.45
C THR A 81 -7.92 34.56 9.14
N HIS A 82 -9.10 34.71 9.74
CA HIS A 82 -9.80 33.62 10.41
C HIS A 82 -10.02 32.42 9.47
N ASP A 83 -10.54 32.68 8.27
CA ASP A 83 -10.79 31.64 7.25
C ASP A 83 -9.53 30.89 6.83
N VAL A 84 -8.40 31.57 6.71
CA VAL A 84 -7.11 30.93 6.39
C VAL A 84 -6.69 29.99 7.51
N LYS A 85 -6.79 30.43 8.77
CA LYS A 85 -6.46 29.61 9.94
C LYS A 85 -7.37 28.40 10.06
N VAL A 86 -8.69 28.58 9.89
CA VAL A 86 -9.68 27.49 9.92
C VAL A 86 -9.39 26.47 8.83
N LYS A 87 -9.23 26.91 7.57
CA LYS A 87 -8.97 25.99 6.45
C LYS A 87 -7.63 25.26 6.56
N SER A 88 -6.59 25.94 7.05
CA SER A 88 -5.30 25.31 7.33
C SER A 88 -5.42 24.21 8.39
N ALA A 89 -6.13 24.50 9.49
CA ALA A 89 -6.37 23.54 10.58
C ALA A 89 -7.25 22.36 10.13
N GLU A 90 -8.31 22.61 9.34
CA GLU A 90 -9.15 21.55 8.76
C GLU A 90 -8.36 20.64 7.81
N ALA A 91 -7.52 21.23 6.95
CA ALA A 91 -6.67 20.48 6.04
C ALA A 91 -5.68 19.59 6.81
N LEU A 92 -5.11 20.10 7.90
CA LEU A 92 -4.26 19.32 8.80
C LEU A 92 -5.04 18.18 9.47
N ARG A 93 -6.23 18.45 10.03
CA ARG A 93 -7.10 17.45 10.67
C ARG A 93 -7.56 16.34 9.72
N LYS A 94 -7.66 16.59 8.42
CA LYS A 94 -8.00 15.56 7.42
C LYS A 94 -6.83 14.62 7.12
N LEU A 95 -5.59 15.09 7.30
CA LEU A 95 -4.38 14.32 7.01
C LEU A 95 -3.89 13.52 8.22
N VAL A 96 -4.23 14.01 9.40
CA VAL A 96 -3.93 13.39 10.68
C VAL A 96 -5.25 12.85 11.20
N GLU A 97 -5.49 11.54 11.05
CA GLU A 97 -6.68 10.91 11.64
C GLU A 97 -6.76 11.28 13.13
N PRO A 98 -7.94 11.36 13.75
CA PRO A 98 -8.08 11.69 15.17
C PRO A 98 -7.26 10.78 16.11
N GLU A 99 -6.83 9.63 15.60
CA GLU A 99 -6.07 8.57 16.28
C GLU A 99 -4.64 8.38 15.68
N ALA A 100 -4.21 9.22 14.73
CA ALA A 100 -2.93 9.06 14.02
C ALA A 100 -1.73 9.32 14.95
N LYS A 101 -0.80 8.37 14.95
CA LYS A 101 0.33 8.25 15.87
C LYS A 101 1.58 8.88 15.24
N ILE A 102 2.48 9.45 16.04
CA ILE A 102 3.80 9.96 15.56
C ILE A 102 4.88 9.33 16.43
N ALA A 103 5.97 8.84 15.83
CA ALA A 103 7.11 8.35 16.61
C ALA A 103 7.87 9.53 17.19
N LYS A 104 8.14 9.51 18.52
CA LYS A 104 9.10 10.42 19.14
C LYS A 104 10.43 10.32 18.41
N ARG A 105 10.91 11.45 17.90
CA ARG A 105 12.17 11.53 17.16
C ARG A 105 13.08 12.58 17.79
N ASP A 106 14.04 12.08 18.58
CA ASP A 106 15.38 12.65 18.77
C ASP A 106 15.51 14.15 19.08
N GLY A 107 14.65 14.74 19.93
CA GLY A 107 14.86 16.07 20.53
C GLY A 107 15.08 17.23 19.52
N GLN A 108 14.82 16.97 18.24
CA GLN A 108 14.52 17.93 17.20
C GLN A 108 13.14 17.49 16.74
N THR A 109 12.13 18.22 17.20
CA THR A 109 10.72 17.92 16.99
C THR A 109 10.49 17.41 15.57
N ALA A 110 9.94 16.18 15.45
CA ALA A 110 9.24 15.81 14.23
C ALA A 110 8.33 17.00 13.86
N GLU A 111 8.22 17.37 12.58
CA GLU A 111 7.43 18.57 12.20
C GLU A 111 5.98 18.57 12.75
N LEU A 112 5.49 17.42 13.23
CA LEU A 112 4.20 17.23 13.91
C LEU A 112 4.23 17.17 15.45
N GLU A 113 5.38 17.14 16.14
CA GLU A 113 5.44 17.04 17.62
C GLU A 113 4.83 18.26 18.34
N ASP A 114 4.79 19.44 17.69
CA ASP A 114 4.05 20.61 18.20
C ASP A 114 2.52 20.43 18.16
N LEU A 115 2.00 19.33 17.61
CA LEU A 115 0.59 19.20 17.26
C LEU A 115 -0.15 18.04 17.95
N ILE A 116 0.40 16.83 18.17
CA ILE A 116 -0.35 15.68 18.75
C ILE A 116 0.58 14.65 19.45
N ASP A 117 0.09 13.96 20.49
CA ASP A 117 0.80 12.95 21.32
C ASP A 117 0.15 11.52 21.28
N ARG A 118 1.00 10.46 21.31
CA ARG A 118 0.79 9.02 21.68
C ARG A 118 0.38 7.93 20.66
N ALA A 119 0.68 6.66 21.02
CA ALA A 119 0.94 5.46 20.17
C ALA A 119 0.07 4.20 20.47
N ASN A 120 0.07 3.20 19.54
CA ASN A 120 -0.25 1.74 19.69
C ASN A 120 -0.08 0.93 18.36
N ASP A 121 -0.28 -0.41 18.39
CA ASP A 121 0.15 -1.45 17.43
C ASP A 121 -0.67 -1.65 16.11
N GLY A 122 -0.02 -1.56 14.95
CA GLY A 122 -0.55 -1.97 13.63
C GLY A 122 0.56 -2.33 12.61
N TRP A 123 0.33 -2.17 11.30
CA TRP A 123 1.14 -2.82 10.24
C TRP A 123 2.55 -2.22 10.11
N ARG A 124 3.55 -3.07 10.38
CA ARG A 124 4.98 -2.71 10.37
C ARG A 124 5.78 -3.63 9.46
N ASP A 125 6.35 -3.05 8.41
CA ASP A 125 7.32 -3.72 7.54
C ASP A 125 8.73 -3.51 8.11
N THR A 126 9.29 -4.60 8.64
CA THR A 126 10.65 -4.71 9.18
C THR A 126 11.53 -5.61 8.32
N SER A 127 11.19 -5.83 7.04
CA SER A 127 11.90 -6.81 6.20
C SER A 127 13.30 -6.34 5.82
N SER A 128 13.53 -5.03 5.75
CA SER A 128 14.84 -4.44 5.45
C SER A 128 15.71 -4.35 6.70
N PHE A 129 16.99 -4.67 6.56
CA PHE A 129 18.01 -4.45 7.61
C PHE A 129 18.32 -2.97 7.87
N SER A 130 17.85 -2.07 7.00
CA SER A 130 18.21 -0.64 7.06
C SER A 130 17.04 0.27 7.38
N ILE A 131 15.82 -0.06 6.93
CA ILE A 131 14.67 0.83 6.98
C ILE A 131 13.45 0.09 7.53
N VAL A 132 12.78 0.70 8.51
CA VAL A 132 11.49 0.27 9.04
C VAL A 132 10.39 1.15 8.46
N ARG A 133 9.29 0.51 8.04
CA ARG A 133 8.08 1.15 7.54
C ARG A 133 6.92 0.83 8.48
N ASP A 134 6.50 1.83 9.23
CA ASP A 134 5.45 1.77 10.24
C ASP A 134 4.30 2.66 9.78
N MET A 135 3.36 2.07 9.06
CA MET A 135 2.41 2.85 8.27
C MET A 135 1.27 3.42 9.07
N ASP A 136 1.10 3.01 10.32
CA ASP A 136 0.16 3.64 11.25
C ASP A 136 0.58 5.07 11.61
N LEU A 137 1.87 5.38 11.47
CA LEU A 137 2.40 6.72 11.66
C LEU A 137 2.28 7.59 10.39
N CYS A 138 1.77 7.04 9.28
CA CYS A 138 1.82 7.71 7.99
C CYS A 138 0.76 8.81 7.85
N VAL A 139 1.20 10.07 7.81
CA VAL A 139 0.34 11.24 7.54
C VAL A 139 0.09 11.51 6.05
N LYS A 140 0.36 10.53 5.18
CA LYS A 140 -0.02 10.53 3.75
C LYS A 140 0.50 11.75 2.96
N CYS A 141 1.59 12.36 3.41
CA CYS A 141 2.12 13.61 2.82
C CYS A 141 2.85 13.45 1.49
N GLY A 142 3.17 12.22 1.07
CA GLY A 142 3.86 11.91 -0.19
C GLY A 142 5.30 12.42 -0.32
N ARG A 143 5.94 12.91 0.76
CA ARG A 143 7.36 13.35 0.73
C ARG A 143 8.31 12.18 0.45
N CYS A 144 8.11 11.03 1.10
CA CYS A 144 8.93 9.84 0.88
C CYS A 144 8.82 9.31 -0.56
N VAL A 145 7.61 9.33 -1.15
CA VAL A 145 7.35 8.98 -2.55
C VAL A 145 8.16 9.88 -3.47
N ARG A 146 8.00 11.20 -3.36
CA ARG A 146 8.75 12.17 -4.18
C ARG A 146 10.25 12.09 -3.95
N ALA A 147 10.73 11.82 -2.75
CA ALA A 147 12.16 11.65 -2.50
C ALA A 147 12.71 10.40 -3.21
N CYS A 148 12.00 9.28 -3.15
CA CYS A 148 12.39 8.03 -3.81
C CYS A 148 12.29 8.12 -5.34
N ASP A 149 11.35 8.89 -5.84
CA ASP A 149 11.15 9.15 -7.26
C ASP A 149 12.15 10.19 -7.80
N GLN A 150 12.14 11.41 -7.27
CA GLN A 150 12.86 12.56 -7.84
C GLN A 150 14.36 12.54 -7.53
N LEU A 151 14.75 12.21 -6.29
CA LEU A 151 16.15 12.26 -5.89
C LEU A 151 16.89 10.97 -6.21
N GLN A 152 16.16 9.86 -6.30
CA GLN A 152 16.75 8.53 -6.50
C GLN A 152 16.39 7.90 -7.85
N GLY A 153 15.32 8.31 -8.53
CA GLY A 153 14.93 7.74 -9.82
C GLY A 153 14.44 6.29 -9.74
N LEU A 154 14.00 5.83 -8.55
CA LEU A 154 13.62 4.43 -8.33
C LEU A 154 12.11 4.23 -8.25
N SER A 155 11.36 5.25 -7.81
CA SER A 155 9.89 5.26 -7.75
C SER A 155 9.28 4.04 -7.03
N LEU A 156 9.91 3.60 -5.93
CA LEU A 156 9.57 2.35 -5.22
C LEU A 156 8.44 2.49 -4.20
N LEU A 157 8.02 3.72 -3.93
CA LEU A 157 6.95 4.03 -3.01
C LEU A 157 5.82 4.69 -3.79
N ALA A 158 4.57 4.36 -3.46
CA ALA A 158 3.38 4.87 -4.14
C ALA A 158 2.28 5.27 -3.16
N THR A 159 1.44 6.22 -3.58
CA THR A 159 0.17 6.53 -2.91
C THR A 159 -0.86 5.49 -3.29
N ASN A 160 -1.50 4.86 -2.31
CA ASN A 160 -2.57 3.89 -2.54
C ASN A 160 -3.89 4.61 -2.92
N THR A 161 -4.71 4.01 -3.78
CA THR A 161 -5.89 4.61 -4.44
C THR A 161 -7.19 4.53 -3.63
N GLY A 162 -7.20 3.83 -2.50
CA GLY A 162 -8.34 3.83 -1.56
C GLY A 162 -8.36 5.10 -0.69
N GLU A 163 -9.53 5.68 -0.43
CA GLU A 163 -9.70 6.73 0.57
C GLU A 163 -9.11 6.27 1.91
N GLY A 164 -8.13 7.01 2.42
CA GLY A 164 -7.48 6.72 3.70
C GLY A 164 -6.31 5.73 3.67
N ALA A 165 -5.89 5.18 2.53
CA ALA A 165 -4.84 4.17 2.49
C ALA A 165 -3.39 4.75 2.66
N PRO A 166 -2.48 4.05 3.37
CA PRO A 166 -1.11 4.53 3.60
C PRO A 166 -0.20 4.43 2.36
N ILE A 167 1.03 4.94 2.47
CA ILE A 167 2.05 4.80 1.42
C ILE A 167 2.53 3.34 1.34
N VAL A 168 2.34 2.74 0.18
CA VAL A 168 2.74 1.34 -0.11
C VAL A 168 4.04 1.30 -0.93
N THR A 169 4.66 0.13 -1.05
CA THR A 169 5.66 -0.10 -2.10
C THR A 169 4.94 -0.15 -3.44
N SER A 170 5.62 0.23 -4.52
CA SER A 170 5.05 0.24 -5.87
C SER A 170 4.58 -1.14 -6.34
N THR A 171 5.15 -2.22 -5.79
CA THR A 171 4.78 -3.61 -6.07
C THR A 171 3.91 -4.25 -4.98
N GLY A 172 3.62 -3.55 -3.87
CA GLY A 172 2.97 -4.13 -2.69
C GLY A 172 3.83 -5.08 -1.86
N ALA A 173 4.99 -5.52 -2.37
CA ALA A 173 5.93 -6.41 -1.69
C ALA A 173 6.63 -5.74 -0.48
N PRO A 174 7.14 -6.51 0.50
CA PRO A 174 8.02 -5.98 1.55
C PRO A 174 9.22 -5.23 0.98
N LEU A 175 9.71 -4.19 1.67
CA LEU A 175 10.73 -3.29 1.11
C LEU A 175 12.02 -4.02 0.67
N ALA A 176 12.42 -5.07 1.38
CA ALA A 176 13.62 -5.87 1.07
C ALA A 176 13.53 -6.63 -0.26
N GLU A 177 12.31 -6.96 -0.71
CA GLU A 177 12.04 -7.69 -1.94
C GLU A 177 11.91 -6.76 -3.17
N THR A 178 12.06 -5.45 -2.97
CA THR A 178 12.03 -4.44 -4.03
C THR A 178 13.44 -4.04 -4.50
N ASP A 179 13.52 -3.20 -5.55
CA ASP A 179 14.75 -2.54 -5.99
C ASP A 179 15.31 -1.52 -4.96
N CYS A 180 14.79 -1.49 -3.73
CA CYS A 180 15.28 -0.60 -2.68
C CYS A 180 16.78 -0.80 -2.46
N ILE A 181 17.54 0.28 -2.59
CA ILE A 181 18.99 0.30 -2.37
C ILE A 181 19.38 0.65 -0.92
N SER A 182 18.38 0.72 -0.02
CA SER A 182 18.55 1.03 1.40
C SER A 182 19.16 2.42 1.70
N CYS A 183 19.18 3.35 0.73
CA CYS A 183 19.85 4.66 0.88
C CYS A 183 19.25 5.58 1.96
N GLY A 184 18.01 5.33 2.37
CA GLY A 184 17.35 6.02 3.48
C GLY A 184 16.88 7.43 3.18
N GLN A 185 16.91 7.91 1.93
CA GLN A 185 16.38 9.25 1.61
C GLN A 185 14.94 9.39 2.09
N CYS A 186 14.09 8.37 1.90
CA CYS A 186 12.72 8.37 2.41
C CYS A 186 12.61 8.56 3.94
N THR A 187 13.63 8.16 4.72
CA THR A 187 13.67 8.38 6.18
C THR A 187 13.91 9.85 6.53
N THR A 188 14.78 10.53 5.78
CA THR A 188 15.12 11.96 5.95
C THR A 188 13.95 12.88 5.65
N PHE A 189 13.08 12.51 4.71
CA PHE A 189 11.95 13.35 4.30
C PHE A 189 10.63 12.98 4.97
N CYS A 190 10.58 11.94 5.81
CA CYS A 190 9.35 11.53 6.50
C CYS A 190 9.12 12.42 7.75
N PRO A 191 8.06 13.25 7.78
CA PRO A 191 7.83 14.18 8.89
C PRO A 191 7.24 13.52 10.14
N ALA A 192 6.66 12.32 10.02
CA ALA A 192 5.93 11.66 11.11
C ALA A 192 6.66 10.44 11.72
N GLY A 193 7.83 10.07 11.18
CA GLY A 193 8.56 8.88 11.65
C GLY A 193 8.01 7.53 11.16
N ALA A 194 7.04 7.54 10.24
CA ALA A 194 6.51 6.36 9.57
C ALA A 194 7.55 5.57 8.77
N ILE A 195 8.57 6.25 8.27
CA ILE A 195 9.71 5.61 7.62
C ILE A 195 10.96 6.03 8.37
N ARG A 196 11.63 5.08 8.99
CA ARG A 196 12.79 5.29 9.87
C ARG A 196 13.89 4.28 9.64
N GLU A 197 15.09 4.57 10.11
CA GLU A 197 16.16 3.58 10.17
C GLU A 197 15.82 2.45 11.15
N VAL A 198 16.40 1.28 10.92
CA VAL A 198 16.40 0.19 11.92
C VAL A 198 17.26 0.61 13.10
N ASP A 199 16.70 0.61 14.31
CA ASP A 199 17.42 0.98 15.53
C ASP A 199 18.48 -0.07 15.92
N HIS A 200 19.71 0.38 16.13
CA HIS A 200 20.83 -0.40 16.67
C HIS A 200 21.30 0.10 18.04
N ILE A 201 20.66 1.11 18.64
CA ILE A 201 21.05 1.66 19.96
C ILE A 201 20.96 0.56 21.01
N GLU A 202 19.86 -0.20 21.02
CA GLU A 202 19.66 -1.28 22.00
C GLU A 202 20.70 -2.40 21.86
N ARG A 203 21.18 -2.68 20.64
CA ARG A 203 22.27 -3.66 20.42
C ARG A 203 23.58 -3.20 21.06
N VAL A 204 23.86 -1.91 20.96
CA VAL A 204 25.07 -1.29 21.52
C VAL A 204 24.99 -1.24 23.04
N LEU A 205 23.86 -0.80 23.60
CA LEU A 205 23.64 -0.77 25.05
C LEU A 205 23.79 -2.17 25.66
N LYS A 206 23.19 -3.19 25.03
CA LYS A 206 23.34 -4.58 25.46
C LYS A 206 24.80 -5.03 25.45
N ALA A 207 25.59 -4.67 24.44
CA ALA A 207 27.00 -5.02 24.39
C ALA A 207 27.81 -4.36 25.52
N MET A 208 27.47 -3.12 25.89
CA MET A 208 28.05 -2.43 27.04
C MET A 208 27.67 -3.13 28.36
N ASP A 209 26.41 -3.54 28.52
CA ASP A 209 25.92 -4.26 29.71
C ASP A 209 26.56 -5.65 29.85
N ASP A 210 26.78 -6.34 28.72
CA ASP A 210 27.50 -7.62 28.63
C ASP A 210 29.02 -7.46 28.86
N LYS A 211 29.49 -6.25 29.22
CA LYS A 211 30.89 -5.90 29.52
C LYS A 211 31.86 -6.20 28.37
N LYS A 212 31.39 -6.10 27.12
CA LYS A 212 32.28 -6.12 25.95
C LYS A 212 33.10 -4.84 25.87
N ILE A 213 34.25 -4.93 25.21
CA ILE A 213 35.05 -3.75 24.86
C ILE A 213 34.39 -3.14 23.62
N VAL A 214 33.49 -2.19 23.84
CA VAL A 214 32.73 -1.55 22.77
C VAL A 214 33.56 -0.44 22.13
N VAL A 215 33.90 -0.63 20.85
CA VAL A 215 34.72 0.30 20.06
C VAL A 215 33.82 1.05 19.08
N LEU A 216 33.95 2.37 19.00
CA LEU A 216 33.26 3.20 18.00
C LEU A 216 34.23 3.60 16.89
N GLN A 217 33.83 3.48 15.63
CA GLN A 217 34.46 4.16 14.50
C GLN A 217 33.51 5.20 13.91
N THR A 218 34.01 6.37 13.49
CA THR A 218 33.13 7.46 12.99
C THR A 218 33.48 7.89 11.56
N ALA A 219 32.46 7.96 10.70
CA ALA A 219 32.61 8.31 9.30
C ALA A 219 32.90 9.81 9.05
N PRO A 220 33.51 10.18 7.90
CA PRO A 220 33.89 11.57 7.61
C PRO A 220 32.75 12.58 7.76
N SER A 221 31.57 12.32 7.19
CA SER A 221 30.45 13.29 7.21
C SER A 221 29.75 13.44 8.56
N THR A 222 30.02 12.57 9.53
CA THR A 222 29.34 12.64 10.84
C THR A 222 29.79 13.86 11.63
N ARG A 223 31.08 14.21 11.53
CA ARG A 223 31.70 15.33 12.26
C ARG A 223 31.21 16.72 11.85
N VAL A 224 30.58 16.85 10.68
CA VAL A 224 30.02 18.13 10.18
C VAL A 224 28.49 18.20 10.32
N ALA A 225 27.89 17.20 10.97
CA ALA A 225 26.44 17.06 11.07
C ALA A 225 25.96 16.74 12.49
N ILE A 226 26.74 16.00 13.29
CA ILE A 226 26.33 15.57 14.64
C ILE A 226 25.96 16.74 15.55
N SER A 227 26.68 17.86 15.47
CA SER A 227 26.39 19.08 16.23
C SER A 227 24.96 19.61 16.00
N GLU A 228 24.40 19.39 14.82
CA GLU A 228 23.05 19.82 14.48
C GLU A 228 22.02 19.16 15.40
N CYS A 229 22.23 17.89 15.79
CA CYS A 229 21.36 17.19 16.75
C CYS A 229 21.22 17.92 18.09
N PHE A 230 22.15 18.83 18.42
CA PHE A 230 22.19 19.58 19.68
C PHE A 230 21.90 21.07 19.48
N GLY A 231 21.39 21.47 18.31
CA GLY A 231 20.95 22.84 18.04
C GLY A 231 22.03 23.78 17.52
N GLU A 232 23.26 23.30 17.30
CA GLU A 232 24.29 24.10 16.63
C GLU A 232 23.94 24.32 15.14
N PRO A 233 24.41 25.42 14.52
CA PRO A 233 24.14 25.71 13.11
C PRO A 233 24.58 24.58 12.16
N SER A 234 23.81 24.38 11.08
CA SER A 234 24.12 23.49 9.96
C SER A 234 25.58 23.61 9.49
N GLY A 235 26.32 22.50 9.45
CA GLY A 235 27.73 22.47 9.05
C GLY A 235 28.74 22.71 10.19
N SER A 236 28.31 22.94 11.43
CA SER A 236 29.25 23.05 12.56
C SER A 236 30.12 21.80 12.71
N ILE A 237 31.43 22.00 12.87
CA ILE A 237 32.41 20.91 13.00
C ILE A 237 32.48 20.49 14.47
N GLY A 238 31.91 19.33 14.80
CA GLY A 238 31.82 18.79 16.16
C GLY A 238 32.75 17.60 16.43
N THR A 239 33.89 17.48 15.72
CA THR A 239 34.75 16.29 15.77
C THR A 239 35.20 15.92 17.19
N GLY A 240 35.78 16.87 17.94
CA GLY A 240 36.33 16.57 19.26
C GLY A 240 35.25 16.34 20.31
N LYS A 241 34.22 17.19 20.34
CA LYS A 241 33.01 16.99 21.15
C LYS A 241 32.36 15.63 20.92
N MET A 242 32.28 15.16 19.66
CA MET A 242 31.72 13.85 19.33
C MET A 242 32.53 12.71 19.97
N VAL A 243 33.86 12.80 19.96
CA VAL A 243 34.73 11.81 20.61
C VAL A 243 34.55 11.83 22.12
N ALA A 244 34.50 13.03 22.73
CA ALA A 244 34.24 13.19 24.16
C ALA A 244 32.89 12.62 24.57
N ALA A 245 31.84 12.93 23.82
CA ALA A 245 30.49 12.41 24.04
C ALA A 245 30.45 10.88 23.95
N ALA A 246 31.11 10.29 22.95
CA ALA A 246 31.18 8.84 22.80
C ALA A 246 31.89 8.17 23.98
N LYS A 247 33.03 8.70 24.43
CA LYS A 247 33.71 8.15 25.62
C LYS A 247 32.84 8.23 26.87
N LEU A 248 32.17 9.37 27.10
CA LEU A 248 31.23 9.52 28.22
C LEU A 248 30.00 8.61 28.09
N ALA A 249 29.56 8.31 26.87
CA ALA A 249 28.45 7.39 26.62
C ALA A 249 28.80 5.91 26.91
N GLY A 250 30.10 5.59 27.08
CA GLY A 250 30.58 4.27 27.48
C GLY A 250 31.41 3.54 26.42
N PHE A 251 31.76 4.17 25.30
CA PHE A 251 32.65 3.57 24.31
C PHE A 251 34.11 3.55 24.84
N SER A 252 34.74 2.38 24.81
CA SER A 252 36.09 2.18 25.34
C SER A 252 37.15 2.82 24.46
N TYR A 253 36.99 2.69 23.14
CA TYR A 253 37.85 3.28 22.12
C TYR A 253 37.01 3.96 21.05
N VAL A 254 37.48 5.09 20.54
CA VAL A 254 36.85 5.86 19.46
C VAL A 254 37.90 6.13 18.38
N PHE A 255 37.68 5.58 17.19
CA PHE A 255 38.59 5.66 16.05
C PHE A 255 37.98 6.43 14.87
N ASP A 256 38.84 6.96 14.01
CA ASP A 256 38.43 7.68 12.82
C ASP A 256 38.38 6.75 11.61
N THR A 257 37.19 6.51 11.03
CA THR A 257 37.06 5.72 9.79
C THR A 257 37.87 6.35 8.64
N ASN A 258 38.21 7.63 8.71
CA ASN A 258 39.10 8.28 7.76
C ASN A 258 40.48 7.59 7.66
N PHE A 259 40.99 6.98 8.75
CA PHE A 259 42.22 6.17 8.68
C PHE A 259 42.11 5.08 7.61
N THR A 260 40.99 4.37 7.58
CA THR A 260 40.73 3.35 6.55
C THR A 260 40.25 3.90 5.23
N ALA A 261 39.81 5.15 5.16
CA ALA A 261 39.62 5.83 3.88
C ALA A 261 40.98 6.08 3.20
N ASP A 262 42.02 6.43 3.96
CA ASP A 262 43.38 6.48 3.43
C ASP A 262 43.85 5.09 2.95
N LEU A 263 43.56 4.01 3.69
CA LEU A 263 43.83 2.63 3.21
C LEU A 263 43.06 2.30 1.92
N THR A 264 41.79 2.71 1.83
CA THR A 264 40.99 2.52 0.63
C THR A 264 41.67 3.20 -0.57
N ILE A 265 42.19 4.42 -0.41
CA ILE A 265 42.91 5.10 -1.49
C ILE A 265 44.21 4.38 -1.87
N MET A 266 44.93 3.80 -0.92
CA MET A 266 46.14 3.03 -1.21
C MET A 266 45.83 1.76 -2.03
N GLU A 267 44.81 1.01 -1.64
CA GLU A 267 44.41 -0.21 -2.34
C GLU A 267 43.71 0.09 -3.68
N GLU A 268 42.72 0.99 -3.68
CA GLU A 268 41.92 1.35 -4.86
C GLU A 268 42.75 2.12 -5.89
N GLY A 269 43.67 2.98 -5.45
CA GLY A 269 44.65 3.64 -6.32
C GLY A 269 45.61 2.64 -6.96
N THR A 270 46.07 1.64 -6.20
CA THR A 270 46.90 0.55 -6.73
C THR A 270 46.14 -0.31 -7.73
N GLU A 271 44.87 -0.63 -7.43
CA GLU A 271 43.98 -1.38 -8.33
C GLU A 271 43.74 -0.61 -9.64
N LEU A 272 43.47 0.69 -9.57
CA LEU A 272 43.32 1.54 -10.76
C LEU A 272 44.57 1.51 -11.64
N LEU A 273 45.74 1.72 -11.03
CA LEU A 273 47.02 1.68 -11.76
C LEU A 273 47.27 0.31 -12.39
N GLY A 274 46.90 -0.77 -11.70
CA GLY A 274 46.95 -2.13 -12.21
C GLY A 274 46.03 -2.33 -13.42
N ARG A 275 44.76 -1.90 -13.36
CA ARG A 275 43.81 -1.96 -14.48
C ARG A 275 44.28 -1.14 -15.68
N VAL A 276 44.85 0.05 -15.44
CA VAL A 276 45.48 0.87 -16.48
C VAL A 276 46.65 0.17 -17.15
N ALA A 277 47.53 -0.47 -16.38
CA ALA A 277 48.64 -1.23 -16.93
C ALA A 277 48.18 -2.46 -17.74
N ASN A 278 47.06 -3.08 -17.35
CA ASN A 278 46.53 -4.30 -17.96
C ASN A 278 45.48 -4.06 -19.06
N GLY A 279 45.11 -2.81 -19.35
CA GLY A 279 44.11 -2.46 -20.37
C GLY A 279 42.65 -2.64 -19.95
N GLY A 280 42.34 -2.75 -18.66
CA GLY A 280 40.97 -2.83 -18.13
C GLY A 280 40.78 -3.88 -17.01
N PRO A 281 39.52 -4.21 -16.67
CA PRO A 281 38.28 -3.71 -17.27
C PRO A 281 37.97 -2.25 -16.87
N PHE A 282 37.43 -1.49 -17.83
CA PHE A 282 37.01 -0.10 -17.67
C PHE A 282 35.51 0.10 -17.91
N PRO A 283 34.87 1.09 -17.27
CA PRO A 283 35.41 1.92 -16.19
C PRO A 283 35.60 1.12 -14.89
N MET A 284 36.58 1.48 -14.05
CA MET A 284 36.59 1.03 -12.67
C MET A 284 35.59 1.88 -11.87
N PHE A 285 34.69 1.24 -11.12
CA PHE A 285 33.74 1.94 -10.25
C PHE A 285 34.18 1.88 -8.80
N THR A 286 34.02 2.98 -8.07
CA THR A 286 34.20 2.96 -6.61
C THR A 286 33.23 2.00 -5.93
N SER A 287 33.66 1.34 -4.86
CA SER A 287 32.86 0.32 -4.14
C SER A 287 32.41 0.74 -2.73
N CYS A 288 32.81 1.92 -2.27
CA CYS A 288 32.64 2.35 -0.88
C CYS A 288 31.19 2.73 -0.48
N CYS A 289 30.32 3.04 -1.45
CA CYS A 289 28.93 3.41 -1.25
C CYS A 289 28.00 2.17 -1.31
N PRO A 290 27.43 1.68 -0.19
CA PRO A 290 26.59 0.48 -0.20
C PRO A 290 25.28 0.66 -0.98
N GLY A 291 24.76 1.89 -1.10
CA GLY A 291 23.62 2.17 -1.97
C GLY A 291 23.94 1.96 -3.45
N TRP A 292 25.16 2.29 -3.87
CA TRP A 292 25.65 1.99 -5.22
C TRP A 292 25.88 0.49 -5.41
N ILE A 293 26.53 -0.18 -4.46
CA ILE A 293 26.69 -1.65 -4.51
C ILE A 293 25.33 -2.35 -4.63
N ASN A 294 24.35 -1.95 -3.82
CA ASN A 294 22.99 -2.46 -3.90
C ASN A 294 22.36 -2.18 -5.27
N LEU A 295 22.57 -1.00 -5.86
CA LEU A 295 22.06 -0.70 -7.20
C LEU A 295 22.74 -1.57 -8.27
N CYS A 296 24.07 -1.73 -8.20
CA CYS A 296 24.85 -2.50 -9.16
C CYS A 296 24.47 -3.98 -9.12
N GLU A 297 24.46 -4.61 -7.95
CA GLU A 297 24.06 -6.02 -7.79
C GLU A 297 22.62 -6.28 -8.26
N LYS A 298 21.75 -5.27 -8.21
CA LYS A 298 20.32 -5.39 -8.52
C LYS A 298 19.96 -5.05 -9.97
N ARG A 299 20.55 -4.00 -10.54
CA ARG A 299 20.19 -3.42 -11.86
C ARG A 299 21.32 -3.38 -12.88
N PHE A 300 22.57 -3.51 -12.44
CA PHE A 300 23.74 -3.47 -13.32
C PHE A 300 24.72 -4.63 -13.01
N PRO A 301 24.25 -5.88 -12.86
CA PRO A 301 25.11 -6.99 -12.46
C PRO A 301 26.24 -7.24 -13.46
N GLU A 302 26.07 -6.84 -14.72
CA GLU A 302 27.11 -6.90 -15.77
C GLU A 302 28.35 -6.05 -15.44
N TYR A 303 28.22 -5.03 -14.58
CA TYR A 303 29.32 -4.17 -14.13
C TYR A 303 29.90 -4.58 -12.78
N ILE A 304 29.50 -5.72 -12.20
CA ILE A 304 30.14 -6.25 -10.97
C ILE A 304 31.66 -6.44 -11.15
N PRO A 305 32.18 -6.99 -12.26
CA PRO A 305 33.62 -7.12 -12.48
C PRO A 305 34.35 -5.77 -12.55
N ASN A 306 33.61 -4.69 -12.80
CA ASN A 306 34.14 -3.33 -12.90
C ASN A 306 34.20 -2.62 -11.54
N LEU A 307 33.51 -3.10 -10.51
CA LEU A 307 33.62 -2.58 -9.15
C LEU A 307 35.04 -2.77 -8.62
N SER A 308 35.55 -1.77 -7.91
CA SER A 308 36.75 -1.90 -7.09
C SER A 308 36.58 -3.06 -6.11
N SER A 309 37.62 -3.89 -5.99
CA SER A 309 37.63 -5.02 -5.07
C SER A 309 37.78 -4.59 -3.61
N CYS A 310 38.13 -3.33 -3.36
CA CYS A 310 38.26 -2.77 -2.03
C CYS A 310 36.95 -2.86 -1.25
N ARG A 311 37.03 -3.22 0.02
CA ARG A 311 35.95 -3.00 1.00
C ARG A 311 35.73 -1.51 1.19
N SER A 312 34.56 -1.12 1.69
CA SER A 312 34.37 0.26 2.11
C SER A 312 35.25 0.60 3.33
N PRO A 313 35.57 1.88 3.58
CA PRO A 313 36.34 2.28 4.75
C PRO A 313 35.80 1.67 6.07
N MET A 314 34.47 1.66 6.26
CA MET A 314 33.85 1.01 7.42
C MET A 314 34.22 -0.47 7.55
N GLN A 315 34.14 -1.21 6.45
CA GLN A 315 34.39 -2.65 6.42
C GLN A 315 35.88 -3.01 6.30
N MET A 316 36.76 -2.04 6.06
CA MET A 316 38.21 -2.18 6.28
C MET A 316 38.56 -1.97 7.75
N MET A 317 37.94 -0.98 8.41
CA MET A 317 38.27 -0.61 9.79
C MET A 317 38.01 -1.75 10.78
N SER A 318 36.89 -2.46 10.66
CA SER A 318 36.54 -3.51 11.63
C SER A 318 37.50 -4.71 11.60
N PRO A 319 37.91 -5.25 10.44
CA PRO A 319 39.03 -6.18 10.32
C PRO A 319 40.32 -5.67 10.98
N ILE A 320 40.69 -4.40 10.75
CA ILE A 320 41.90 -3.78 11.33
C ILE A 320 41.81 -3.74 12.85
N ILE A 321 40.65 -3.38 13.41
CA ILE A 321 40.41 -3.36 14.86
C ILE A 321 40.59 -4.77 15.44
N LYS A 322 39.99 -5.78 14.80
CA LYS A 322 40.00 -7.17 15.28
C LYS A 322 41.29 -7.94 15.03
N THR A 323 42.21 -7.39 14.23
CA THR A 323 43.47 -8.06 13.90
C THR A 323 44.66 -7.22 14.34
N TYR A 324 44.96 -6.14 13.63
CA TYR A 324 46.11 -5.29 13.87
C TYR A 324 46.07 -4.61 15.25
N PHE A 325 44.95 -3.96 15.60
CA PHE A 325 44.80 -3.29 16.90
C PHE A 325 44.75 -4.29 18.06
N ALA A 326 43.92 -5.35 17.94
CA ALA A 326 43.84 -6.42 18.94
C ALA A 326 45.22 -7.04 19.23
N LYS A 327 46.00 -7.36 18.19
CA LYS A 327 47.37 -7.88 18.32
C LYS A 327 48.31 -6.87 18.99
N ARG A 328 48.22 -5.59 18.62
CA ARG A 328 49.10 -4.53 19.16
C ARG A 328 48.81 -4.20 20.62
N THR A 329 47.57 -4.37 21.06
CA THR A 329 47.13 -4.08 22.44
C THR A 329 47.06 -5.30 23.34
N GLY A 330 47.19 -6.51 22.78
CA GLY A 330 47.02 -7.76 23.52
C GLY A 330 45.57 -8.06 23.91
N ILE A 331 44.60 -7.37 23.29
CA ILE A 331 43.17 -7.60 23.50
C ILE A 331 42.75 -8.84 22.70
N ASN A 332 41.98 -9.72 23.32
CA ASN A 332 41.37 -10.85 22.61
C ASN A 332 40.30 -10.32 21.62
N PRO A 333 40.39 -10.64 20.31
CA PRO A 333 39.41 -10.20 19.32
C PRO A 333 37.95 -10.53 19.67
N ASP A 334 37.70 -11.61 20.42
CA ASP A 334 36.35 -12.03 20.82
C ASP A 334 35.71 -11.16 21.91
N ASP A 335 36.52 -10.33 22.60
CA ASP A 335 36.04 -9.38 23.60
C ASP A 335 35.67 -8.02 23.00
N LEU A 336 36.08 -7.77 21.76
CA LEU A 336 35.76 -6.55 21.01
C LEU A 336 34.34 -6.61 20.45
N TYR A 337 33.63 -5.49 20.54
CA TYR A 337 32.36 -5.26 19.86
C TYR A 337 32.47 -3.96 19.07
N VAL A 338 32.51 -4.04 17.74
CA VAL A 338 32.80 -2.91 16.86
C VAL A 338 31.50 -2.26 16.39
N VAL A 339 31.35 -0.98 16.69
CA VAL A 339 30.22 -0.13 16.33
C VAL A 339 30.70 0.92 15.35
N ALA A 340 29.93 1.14 14.29
CA ALA A 340 30.22 2.17 13.29
C ALA A 340 29.17 3.27 13.29
N MET A 341 29.58 4.52 13.52
CA MET A 341 28.75 5.69 13.32
C MET A 341 28.82 6.14 11.86
N MET A 342 27.70 6.06 11.15
CA MET A 342 27.63 6.28 9.72
C MET A 342 26.51 7.27 9.36
N PRO A 343 26.69 8.18 8.40
CA PRO A 343 25.63 9.07 7.93
C PRO A 343 24.60 8.35 7.02
N CYS A 344 24.54 7.03 7.07
CA CYS A 344 23.95 6.19 6.04
C CYS A 344 23.19 5.00 6.64
N THR A 345 21.96 4.79 6.19
CA THR A 345 21.17 3.61 6.55
C THR A 345 21.64 2.35 5.84
N ALA A 346 22.06 2.44 4.57
CA ALA A 346 22.53 1.28 3.78
C ALA A 346 23.80 0.64 4.36
N LYS A 347 24.55 1.34 5.23
CA LYS A 347 25.65 0.73 6.00
C LYS A 347 25.15 -0.37 6.95
N LYS A 348 23.90 -0.30 7.43
CA LYS A 348 23.26 -1.38 8.21
C LYS A 348 22.99 -2.62 7.35
N ASP A 349 22.68 -2.46 6.07
CA ASP A 349 22.58 -3.59 5.12
C ASP A 349 23.97 -4.17 4.79
N GLU A 350 25.01 -3.33 4.71
CA GLU A 350 26.37 -3.77 4.40
C GLU A 350 26.95 -4.74 5.45
N ILE A 351 26.66 -4.54 6.75
CA ILE A 351 27.15 -5.44 7.82
C ILE A 351 26.44 -6.81 7.84
N GLU A 352 25.33 -6.96 7.14
CA GLU A 352 24.56 -8.21 7.08
C GLU A 352 25.00 -9.10 5.90
N ARG A 353 25.94 -8.62 5.08
CA ARG A 353 26.47 -9.33 3.92
C ARG A 353 27.35 -10.51 4.35
N PRO A 354 27.14 -11.74 3.85
CA PRO A 354 27.94 -12.91 4.26
C PRO A 354 29.45 -12.74 4.11
N GLN A 355 29.91 -12.00 3.08
CA GLN A 355 31.32 -11.70 2.87
C GLN A 355 31.95 -10.75 3.91
N MET A 356 31.14 -10.14 4.79
CA MET A 356 31.57 -9.29 5.90
C MET A 356 31.61 -10.06 7.23
N PHE A 357 31.60 -11.39 7.17
CA PHE A 357 31.73 -12.28 8.32
C PHE A 357 33.10 -12.95 8.31
N ARG A 358 33.68 -13.13 9.49
CA ARG A 358 34.88 -13.92 9.74
C ARG A 358 34.57 -14.92 10.86
N ASP A 359 34.88 -16.19 10.63
CA ASP A 359 34.62 -17.28 11.58
C ASP A 359 33.16 -17.32 12.08
N GLY A 360 32.23 -17.05 11.15
CA GLY A 360 30.78 -17.00 11.43
C GLY A 360 30.31 -15.78 12.24
N LYS A 361 31.20 -14.83 12.57
CA LYS A 361 30.88 -13.59 13.28
C LYS A 361 31.00 -12.39 12.35
N LYS A 362 30.18 -11.37 12.53
CA LYS A 362 30.28 -10.12 11.75
C LYS A 362 31.60 -9.40 12.03
N ASP A 363 32.23 -8.83 11.02
CA ASP A 363 33.36 -7.92 11.21
C ASP A 363 32.91 -6.67 11.99
N THR A 364 31.81 -6.04 11.56
CA THR A 364 31.15 -4.91 12.25
C THR A 364 29.83 -5.36 12.86
N GLU A 365 29.64 -5.25 14.16
CA GLU A 365 28.47 -5.78 14.86
C GLU A 365 27.25 -4.87 14.84
N ALA A 366 27.47 -3.55 14.90
CA ALA A 366 26.40 -2.57 14.88
C ALA A 366 26.79 -1.32 14.09
N VAL A 367 25.77 -0.67 13.53
CA VAL A 367 25.91 0.62 12.85
C VAL A 367 24.89 1.58 13.46
N LEU A 368 25.35 2.69 14.01
CA LEU A 368 24.52 3.80 14.46
C LEU A 368 24.51 4.88 13.36
N THR A 369 23.35 5.42 13.02
CA THR A 369 23.26 6.64 12.22
C THR A 369 23.79 7.85 13.01
N THR A 370 24.02 8.98 12.32
CA THR A 370 24.31 10.24 13.02
C THR A 370 23.19 10.58 14.02
N ARG A 371 21.93 10.35 13.63
CA ARG A 371 20.76 10.53 14.50
C ARG A 371 20.79 9.59 15.70
N GLU A 372 21.06 8.30 15.50
CA GLU A 372 21.09 7.32 16.59
C GLU A 372 22.21 7.61 17.61
N LEU A 373 23.40 8.05 17.18
CA LEU A 373 24.42 8.47 18.14
C LEU A 373 24.00 9.74 18.90
N GLY A 374 23.43 10.73 18.20
CA GLY A 374 22.88 11.93 18.84
C GLY A 374 21.84 11.58 19.90
N GLU A 375 20.93 10.66 19.58
CA GLU A 375 19.93 10.14 20.52
C GLU A 375 20.56 9.38 21.69
N LEU A 376 21.55 8.52 21.45
CA LEU A 376 22.26 7.82 22.52
C LEU A 376 22.93 8.80 23.50
N ILE A 377 23.57 9.85 23.00
CA ILE A 377 24.19 10.91 23.83
C ILE A 377 23.12 11.60 24.69
N LYS A 378 21.97 11.96 24.10
CA LYS A 378 20.83 12.55 24.82
C LYS A 378 20.28 11.60 25.90
N ARG A 379 20.09 10.31 25.59
CA ARG A 379 19.62 9.28 26.54
C ARG A 379 20.57 9.08 27.72
N LYS A 380 21.87 9.28 27.51
CA LYS A 380 22.89 9.22 28.56
C LYS A 380 22.95 10.51 29.41
N GLY A 381 22.15 11.53 29.10
CA GLY A 381 22.11 12.79 29.84
C GLY A 381 23.39 13.61 29.71
N ILE A 382 24.14 13.44 28.62
CA ILE A 382 25.41 14.14 28.38
C ILE A 382 25.11 15.55 27.86
N ASN A 383 25.62 16.57 28.53
CA ASN A 383 25.49 17.95 28.08
C ASN A 383 26.51 18.25 26.97
N TRP A 384 26.02 18.47 25.74
CA TRP A 384 26.85 18.71 24.55
C TRP A 384 27.67 20.01 24.63
N ASP A 385 27.12 21.06 25.22
CA ASP A 385 27.73 22.38 25.22
C ASP A 385 28.98 22.46 26.11
N ASP A 386 29.04 21.62 27.15
CA ASP A 386 30.13 21.59 28.12
C ASP A 386 31.28 20.63 27.73
N LEU A 387 31.16 19.93 26.59
CA LEU A 387 32.14 18.92 26.21
C LEU A 387 33.46 19.54 25.75
N PRO A 388 34.60 19.04 26.23
CA PRO A 388 35.90 19.39 25.65
C PRO A 388 36.06 18.72 24.28
N ASP A 389 36.93 19.27 23.45
CA ASP A 389 37.40 18.55 22.27
C ASP A 389 38.43 17.49 22.68
N LEU A 390 38.17 16.22 22.33
CA LEU A 390 39.12 15.13 22.52
C LEU A 390 39.61 14.58 21.16
N PRO A 391 40.88 14.13 21.06
CA PRO A 391 41.37 13.42 19.89
C PRO A 391 40.83 11.99 19.85
N TYR A 392 40.82 11.39 18.65
CA TYR A 392 40.64 9.94 18.49
C TYR A 392 41.76 9.14 19.17
N ASP A 393 41.48 7.87 19.47
CA ASP A 393 42.43 6.99 20.13
C ASP A 393 43.52 6.45 19.18
N ASP A 394 44.73 6.30 19.70
CA ASP A 394 45.84 5.62 19.01
C ASP A 394 45.70 4.10 19.06
N PRO A 395 46.28 3.32 18.11
CA PRO A 395 47.22 3.70 17.05
C PRO A 395 46.58 3.77 15.65
N ILE A 396 45.27 3.97 15.55
CA ILE A 396 44.53 4.06 14.28
C ILE A 396 43.60 5.29 14.25
N GLY A 397 43.97 6.34 14.99
CA GLY A 397 43.16 7.56 15.17
C GLY A 397 43.49 8.72 14.22
N ALA A 398 44.67 8.75 13.60
CA ALA A 398 45.06 9.85 12.71
C ALA A 398 44.72 9.58 11.24
N SER A 399 44.29 10.61 10.52
CA SER A 399 43.92 10.54 9.10
C SER A 399 44.35 11.80 8.33
N THR A 400 44.30 11.74 7.01
CA THR A 400 44.62 12.91 6.16
C THR A 400 43.42 13.78 5.82
N GLY A 401 43.69 14.97 5.28
CA GLY A 401 42.70 15.82 4.63
C GLY A 401 42.02 15.15 3.43
N ALA A 402 42.74 14.31 2.66
CA ALA A 402 42.15 13.54 1.57
C ALA A 402 41.07 12.58 2.06
N ALA A 403 41.30 11.91 3.19
CA ALA A 403 40.30 11.03 3.79
C ALA A 403 39.06 11.78 4.29
N ALA A 404 39.20 13.02 4.78
CA ALA A 404 38.05 13.83 5.17
C ALA A 404 37.10 14.12 3.98
N LEU A 405 37.66 14.28 2.78
CA LEU A 405 36.88 14.58 1.56
C LEU A 405 35.88 13.49 1.19
N PHE A 406 36.10 12.23 1.59
CA PHE A 406 35.18 11.10 1.34
C PHE A 406 33.74 11.40 1.75
N GLY A 407 33.54 12.32 2.69
CA GLY A 407 32.22 12.75 3.12
C GLY A 407 31.40 13.47 2.05
N ALA A 408 32.05 14.07 1.05
CA ALA A 408 31.45 14.86 -0.02
C ALA A 408 31.59 14.17 -1.39
N THR A 409 30.61 14.36 -2.27
CA THR A 409 30.68 13.89 -3.66
C THR A 409 31.92 14.44 -4.37
N GLY A 410 32.69 13.55 -5.02
CA GLY A 410 33.94 13.85 -5.69
C GLY A 410 35.17 13.74 -4.79
N GLY A 411 34.98 13.57 -3.48
CA GLY A 411 36.09 13.50 -2.54
C GLY A 411 36.88 12.19 -2.62
N VAL A 412 36.22 11.07 -2.95
CA VAL A 412 36.92 9.78 -3.16
C VAL A 412 37.77 9.86 -4.42
N MET A 413 37.18 10.39 -5.50
CA MET A 413 37.86 10.65 -6.76
C MET A 413 39.07 11.56 -6.55
N GLU A 414 38.89 12.71 -5.89
CA GLU A 414 39.97 13.64 -5.61
C GLU A 414 41.10 12.99 -4.79
N ALA A 415 40.76 12.26 -3.73
CA ALA A 415 41.73 11.57 -2.90
C ALA A 415 42.50 10.47 -3.67
N ALA A 416 41.81 9.73 -4.53
CA ALA A 416 42.42 8.72 -5.40
C ALA A 416 43.37 9.35 -6.40
N LEU A 417 42.98 10.45 -7.05
CA LEU A 417 43.80 11.18 -8.01
C LEU A 417 45.07 11.75 -7.38
N ARG A 418 44.95 12.31 -6.15
CA ARG A 418 46.11 12.80 -5.39
C ARG A 418 47.18 11.72 -5.21
N THR A 419 46.77 10.49 -4.91
CA THR A 419 47.69 9.38 -4.66
C THR A 419 48.15 8.70 -5.95
N ALA A 420 47.25 8.40 -6.88
CA ALA A 420 47.57 7.73 -8.13
C ALA A 420 48.55 8.53 -8.99
N TYR A 421 48.43 9.87 -9.02
CA TYR A 421 49.37 10.73 -9.76
C TYR A 421 50.80 10.56 -9.27
N GLU A 422 51.05 10.69 -7.97
CA GLU A 422 52.42 10.65 -7.42
C GLU A 422 52.99 9.22 -7.47
N LEU A 423 52.17 8.19 -7.20
CA LEU A 423 52.60 6.79 -7.32
C LEU A 423 52.98 6.43 -8.76
N LYS A 424 52.28 6.97 -9.77
CA LYS A 424 52.57 6.70 -11.18
C LYS A 424 53.75 7.50 -11.71
N THR A 425 53.82 8.79 -11.38
CA THR A 425 54.80 9.73 -11.97
C THR A 425 56.11 9.80 -11.19
N GLY A 426 56.10 9.43 -9.91
CA GLY A 426 57.19 9.72 -8.97
C GLY A 426 57.43 11.21 -8.71
N LYS A 427 56.54 12.09 -9.19
CA LYS A 427 56.63 13.55 -9.07
C LYS A 427 55.59 14.06 -8.08
N THR A 428 55.94 15.10 -7.32
CA THR A 428 54.99 15.79 -6.45
C THR A 428 53.89 16.45 -7.29
N LEU A 429 52.65 16.29 -6.85
CA LEU A 429 51.48 16.85 -7.53
C LEU A 429 51.48 18.39 -7.44
N PRO A 430 51.34 19.13 -8.56
CA PRO A 430 51.41 20.60 -8.55
C PRO A 430 50.31 21.29 -7.73
N SER A 431 49.11 20.70 -7.70
CA SER A 431 47.98 21.16 -6.89
C SER A 431 47.21 19.95 -6.41
N VAL A 432 46.95 19.88 -5.11
CA VAL A 432 46.13 18.81 -4.52
C VAL A 432 44.64 19.00 -4.77
N GLU A 433 44.21 20.17 -5.24
CA GLU A 433 42.79 20.50 -5.41
C GLU A 433 42.32 20.28 -6.85
N PHE A 434 41.38 19.35 -7.00
CA PHE A 434 40.75 19.04 -8.28
C PHE A 434 39.35 19.64 -8.36
N GLN A 435 39.27 20.93 -8.63
CA GLN A 435 38.01 21.68 -8.68
C GLN A 435 36.99 21.11 -9.69
N GLN A 436 37.47 20.41 -10.72
CA GLN A 436 36.64 19.77 -11.75
C GLN A 436 35.75 18.65 -11.21
N VAL A 437 36.14 18.01 -10.09
CA VAL A 437 35.38 16.93 -9.46
C VAL A 437 34.65 17.37 -8.19
N ARG A 438 34.84 18.62 -7.73
CA ARG A 438 34.17 19.19 -6.55
C ARG A 438 32.77 19.75 -6.88
N GLY A 439 32.01 20.04 -5.83
CA GLY A 439 30.71 20.72 -5.91
C GLY A 439 29.50 19.79 -6.02
N LEU A 440 28.32 20.41 -6.04
CA LEU A 440 27.01 19.75 -5.93
C LEU A 440 26.35 19.37 -7.26
N ALA A 441 27.04 19.58 -8.40
CA ALA A 441 26.54 19.14 -9.69
C ALA A 441 26.31 17.62 -9.71
N GLY A 442 25.19 17.19 -10.30
CA GLY A 442 24.74 15.80 -10.24
C GLY A 442 25.67 14.80 -10.92
N VAL A 443 26.24 15.20 -12.06
CA VAL A 443 27.31 14.49 -12.76
C VAL A 443 28.43 15.49 -13.04
N LYS A 444 29.67 15.08 -12.77
CA LYS A 444 30.89 15.85 -13.03
C LYS A 444 31.84 14.97 -13.82
N GLU A 445 32.43 15.52 -14.87
CA GLU A 445 33.33 14.80 -15.78
C GLU A 445 34.61 15.60 -15.96
N ALA A 446 35.75 14.91 -15.96
CA ALA A 446 37.04 15.54 -16.14
C ALA A 446 38.01 14.61 -16.87
N GLU A 447 38.96 15.21 -17.57
CA GLU A 447 40.10 14.51 -18.16
C GLU A 447 41.37 15.00 -17.48
N ILE A 448 42.10 14.09 -16.85
CA ILE A 448 43.22 14.43 -15.98
C ILE A 448 44.51 13.89 -16.59
N PRO A 449 45.48 14.75 -16.93
CA PRO A 449 46.74 14.32 -17.51
C PRO A 449 47.63 13.68 -16.44
N VAL A 450 47.96 12.41 -16.60
CA VAL A 450 48.87 11.64 -15.74
C VAL A 450 49.97 11.01 -16.60
N ASP A 451 51.15 11.64 -16.63
CA ASP A 451 52.35 11.15 -17.34
C ASP A 451 52.12 10.74 -18.82
N GLY A 452 51.40 11.57 -19.58
CA GLY A 452 51.09 11.30 -20.99
C GLY A 452 49.85 10.42 -21.22
N LEU A 453 49.23 9.89 -20.17
CA LEU A 453 47.90 9.26 -20.22
C LEU A 453 46.83 10.26 -19.77
N ASN A 454 45.79 10.44 -20.58
CA ASN A 454 44.63 11.25 -20.22
C ASN A 454 43.58 10.39 -19.49
N VAL A 455 43.60 10.44 -18.17
CA VAL A 455 42.68 9.68 -17.32
C VAL A 455 41.33 10.37 -17.31
N ARG A 456 40.41 9.89 -18.14
CA ARG A 456 38.99 10.26 -18.12
C ARG A 456 38.30 9.75 -16.86
N VAL A 457 37.70 10.65 -16.09
CA VAL A 457 37.00 10.33 -14.84
C VAL A 457 35.60 10.92 -14.83
N ALA A 458 34.69 10.27 -14.10
CA ALA A 458 33.36 10.80 -13.82
C ALA A 458 32.99 10.64 -12.34
N VAL A 459 32.16 11.54 -11.84
CA VAL A 459 31.60 11.50 -10.49
C VAL A 459 30.09 11.70 -10.61
N ALA A 460 29.30 10.76 -10.11
CA ALA A 460 27.85 10.87 -10.04
C ALA A 460 27.35 10.83 -8.60
N SER A 461 26.44 11.74 -8.26
CA SER A 461 25.83 11.83 -6.94
C SER A 461 24.32 11.98 -7.00
N GLY A 462 23.62 11.16 -6.22
CA GLY A 462 22.17 11.00 -6.30
C GLY A 462 21.79 9.96 -7.35
N THR A 463 21.10 8.90 -6.95
CA THR A 463 20.84 7.73 -7.80
C THR A 463 20.19 8.07 -9.14
N ALA A 464 19.37 9.13 -9.23
CA ALA A 464 18.82 9.59 -10.52
C ALA A 464 19.92 9.99 -11.53
N ASN A 465 20.96 10.69 -11.05
CA ASN A 465 22.12 11.06 -11.86
C ASN A 465 23.02 9.85 -12.16
N VAL A 466 23.10 8.90 -11.23
CA VAL A 466 23.81 7.64 -11.44
C VAL A 466 23.19 6.84 -12.57
N LEU A 467 21.86 6.71 -12.60
CA LEU A 467 21.16 6.04 -13.69
C LEU A 467 21.44 6.71 -15.04
N ALA A 468 21.39 8.05 -15.09
CA ALA A 468 21.72 8.81 -16.29
C ALA A 468 23.18 8.60 -16.76
N LEU A 469 24.14 8.54 -15.84
CA LEU A 469 25.54 8.25 -16.16
C LEU A 469 25.72 6.80 -16.64
N MET A 470 25.07 5.82 -16.00
CA MET A 470 25.11 4.43 -16.41
C MET A 470 24.53 4.24 -17.82
N ASP A 471 23.44 4.93 -18.16
CA ASP A 471 22.89 4.94 -19.52
C ASP A 471 23.88 5.52 -20.54
N LYS A 472 24.62 6.57 -20.16
CA LYS A 472 25.67 7.17 -20.99
C LYS A 472 26.83 6.18 -21.21
N ILE A 473 27.25 5.46 -20.18
CA ILE A 473 28.29 4.41 -20.25
C ILE A 473 27.82 3.26 -21.14
N LYS A 474 26.58 2.78 -20.97
CA LYS A 474 25.97 1.73 -21.83
C LYS A 474 25.91 2.14 -23.31
N LYS A 475 25.77 3.44 -23.59
CA LYS A 475 25.78 4.00 -24.95
C LYS A 475 27.20 4.23 -25.51
N GLY A 476 28.24 3.84 -24.80
CA GLY A 476 29.62 3.86 -25.28
C GLY A 476 30.47 5.02 -24.76
N ALA A 477 30.05 5.76 -23.74
CA ALA A 477 30.94 6.74 -23.11
C ALA A 477 32.05 6.04 -22.32
N GLU A 478 33.30 6.41 -22.63
CA GLU A 478 34.49 5.79 -22.07
C GLU A 478 35.03 6.58 -20.88
N TYR A 479 35.17 5.92 -19.74
CA TYR A 479 35.85 6.43 -18.55
C TYR A 479 36.82 5.38 -18.02
N HIS A 480 37.88 5.81 -17.36
CA HIS A 480 38.81 4.91 -16.67
C HIS A 480 38.37 4.67 -15.22
N PHE A 481 37.90 5.72 -14.54
CA PHE A 481 37.51 5.66 -13.13
C PHE A 481 36.25 6.48 -12.87
N VAL A 482 35.29 5.90 -12.17
CA VAL A 482 33.98 6.50 -11.90
C VAL A 482 33.64 6.40 -10.42
N GLU A 483 33.48 7.55 -9.77
CA GLU A 483 32.95 7.64 -8.40
C GLU A 483 31.42 7.67 -8.44
N ILE A 484 30.79 6.82 -7.63
CA ILE A 484 29.33 6.78 -7.49
C ILE A 484 28.90 6.89 -6.04
N MET A 485 28.05 7.89 -5.78
CA MET A 485 27.39 8.12 -4.51
C MET A 485 25.87 8.11 -4.67
N ALA A 486 25.16 7.18 -4.03
CA ALA A 486 23.70 7.07 -4.16
C ALA A 486 22.93 8.31 -3.63
N CYS A 487 23.49 9.03 -2.65
CA CYS A 487 22.84 10.17 -2.02
C CYS A 487 23.30 11.50 -2.67
N PRO A 488 22.38 12.49 -2.86
CA PRO A 488 22.76 13.81 -3.35
C PRO A 488 23.77 14.50 -2.43
N GLY A 489 24.84 15.05 -3.00
CA GLY A 489 25.95 15.65 -2.25
C GLY A 489 26.95 14.65 -1.66
N GLY A 490 26.71 13.33 -1.81
CA GLY A 490 27.52 12.29 -1.17
C GLY A 490 27.02 11.95 0.24
N CYS A 491 27.92 11.49 1.10
CA CYS A 491 27.59 11.03 2.45
C CYS A 491 27.06 12.16 3.37
N ILE A 492 27.40 13.43 3.11
CA ILE A 492 26.80 14.60 3.80
C ILE A 492 25.29 14.73 3.60
N GLY A 493 24.75 14.14 2.52
CA GLY A 493 23.31 14.05 2.25
C GLY A 493 22.73 12.66 2.52
N GLY A 494 23.47 11.80 3.24
CA GLY A 494 23.08 10.42 3.50
C GLY A 494 21.81 10.28 4.34
N GLY A 495 21.09 9.17 4.15
CA GLY A 495 19.80 8.91 4.81
C GLY A 495 19.86 8.84 6.34
N GLY A 496 21.04 8.69 6.94
CA GLY A 496 21.23 8.65 8.41
C GLY A 496 21.60 10.00 9.04
N GLN A 497 21.70 11.08 8.25
CA GLN A 497 22.04 12.40 8.76
C GLN A 497 20.87 13.09 9.46
N PRO A 498 21.11 14.11 10.32
CA PRO A 498 20.05 14.91 10.93
C PRO A 498 19.09 15.48 9.88
N ILE A 499 17.80 15.47 10.21
CA ILE A 499 16.71 15.96 9.37
C ILE A 499 16.72 17.48 9.40
N SER A 500 16.59 18.13 8.24
CA SER A 500 16.67 19.59 8.16
C SER A 500 15.79 20.14 7.04
N LEU A 501 15.11 21.25 7.34
CA LEU A 501 14.40 22.09 6.39
C LEU A 501 15.29 23.18 5.78
N ASP A 502 16.57 23.25 6.15
CA ASP A 502 17.52 24.16 5.54
C ASP A 502 17.79 23.76 4.08
N LYS A 503 17.43 24.63 3.13
CA LYS A 503 17.62 24.39 1.70
C LYS A 503 19.10 24.28 1.32
N ASP A 504 19.98 24.92 2.08
CA ASP A 504 21.43 25.02 1.82
C ASP A 504 22.25 24.03 2.66
N ILE A 505 21.59 23.08 3.35
CA ILE A 505 22.22 22.12 4.26
C ILE A 505 23.39 21.36 3.64
N LEU A 506 23.25 20.91 2.39
CA LEU A 506 24.30 20.16 1.70
C LEU A 506 25.50 21.04 1.38
N LYS A 507 25.26 22.31 1.04
CA LYS A 507 26.33 23.28 0.75
C LYS A 507 27.16 23.55 2.01
N LYS A 508 26.49 23.87 3.13
CA LYS A 508 27.15 24.16 4.41
C LYS A 508 27.98 22.99 4.95
N ARG A 509 27.42 21.76 4.89
CA ARG A 509 28.15 20.55 5.27
C ARG A 509 29.34 20.28 4.33
N MET A 510 29.20 20.52 3.03
CA MET A 510 30.28 20.36 2.04
C MET A 510 31.43 21.35 2.27
N GLU A 511 31.12 22.63 2.48
CA GLU A 511 32.12 23.67 2.78
C GLU A 511 32.93 23.32 4.02
N SER A 512 32.27 22.74 5.03
CA SER A 512 32.91 22.30 6.26
C SER A 512 33.84 21.10 6.04
N ILE A 513 33.48 20.15 5.16
CA ILE A 513 34.37 19.06 4.76
C ILE A 513 35.62 19.59 4.04
N TYR A 514 35.47 20.53 3.11
CA TYR A 514 36.63 21.12 2.41
C TYR A 514 37.54 21.90 3.37
N SER A 515 36.96 22.65 4.30
CA SER A 515 37.69 23.37 5.35
C SER A 515 38.55 22.44 6.22
N ILE A 516 38.08 21.20 6.49
CA ILE A 516 38.88 20.20 7.23
C ILE A 516 40.10 19.75 6.42
N ASP A 517 39.94 19.49 5.12
CA ASP A 517 41.05 19.16 4.22
C ASP A 517 42.05 20.32 4.13
N GLU A 518 41.58 21.55 3.91
CA GLU A 518 42.41 22.75 3.80
C GLU A 518 43.26 23.03 5.04
N ARG A 519 42.72 22.74 6.24
CA ARG A 519 43.41 22.93 7.53
C ARG A 519 44.29 21.73 7.91
N SER A 520 44.21 20.61 7.20
CA SER A 520 44.98 19.41 7.52
C SER A 520 46.45 19.57 7.11
N VAL A 521 47.36 19.19 8.00
CA VAL A 521 48.81 19.22 7.71
C VAL A 521 49.18 18.20 6.62
N ILE A 522 48.57 17.02 6.67
CA ILE A 522 48.78 15.96 5.69
C ILE A 522 47.52 15.84 4.85
N ARG A 523 47.64 16.05 3.54
CA ARG A 523 46.50 16.11 2.59
C ARG A 523 46.52 15.01 1.52
N LYS A 524 47.42 14.03 1.64
CA LYS A 524 47.57 12.91 0.69
C LYS A 524 47.67 11.59 1.45
N SER A 525 46.82 10.62 1.11
CA SER A 525 46.67 9.36 1.86
C SER A 525 47.97 8.56 2.01
N HIS A 526 48.81 8.53 0.97
CA HIS A 526 50.11 7.83 0.98
C HIS A 526 51.17 8.49 1.86
N GLU A 527 50.95 9.72 2.34
CA GLU A 527 51.83 10.42 3.28
C GLU A 527 51.39 10.25 4.75
N ASN A 528 50.28 9.56 5.01
CA ASN A 528 49.84 9.29 6.37
C ASN A 528 50.86 8.35 7.07
N PRO A 529 51.58 8.79 8.13
CA PRO A 529 52.63 8.00 8.74
C PRO A 529 52.13 6.66 9.31
N MET A 530 50.89 6.64 9.82
CA MET A 530 50.28 5.42 10.36
C MET A 530 49.94 4.42 9.25
N ILE A 531 49.60 4.91 8.05
CA ILE A 531 49.36 4.08 6.86
C ILE A 531 50.68 3.50 6.36
N THR A 532 51.74 4.31 6.29
CA THR A 532 53.08 3.81 5.97
C THR A 532 53.54 2.75 6.99
N GLU A 533 53.26 2.96 8.29
CA GLU A 533 53.61 2.03 9.35
C GLU A 533 52.87 0.69 9.23
N ILE A 534 51.55 0.71 9.01
CA ILE A 534 50.77 -0.54 8.91
C ILE A 534 51.15 -1.33 7.65
N TYR A 535 51.46 -0.68 6.52
CA TYR A 535 52.03 -1.39 5.38
C TYR A 535 53.41 -1.95 5.69
N LYS A 536 54.31 -1.17 6.30
CA LYS A 536 55.66 -1.66 6.61
C LYS A 536 55.66 -2.86 7.57
N ASN A 537 54.82 -2.83 8.61
CA ASN A 537 54.91 -3.75 9.74
C ASN A 537 53.85 -4.86 9.74
N PHE A 538 52.79 -4.73 8.93
CA PHE A 538 51.66 -5.68 8.93
C PHE A 538 51.35 -6.20 7.52
N PHE A 539 51.02 -5.32 6.57
CA PHE A 539 50.57 -5.76 5.23
C PHE A 539 51.70 -6.01 4.21
N GLY A 540 52.89 -5.47 4.43
CA GLY A 540 53.98 -5.43 3.45
C GLY A 540 53.80 -4.33 2.39
N LYS A 541 52.82 -4.50 1.50
CA LYS A 541 52.52 -3.58 0.39
C LYS A 541 51.02 -3.61 0.03
N PRO A 542 50.49 -2.58 -0.65
CA PRO A 542 49.16 -2.65 -1.24
C PRO A 542 49.03 -3.84 -2.20
N GLY A 543 47.86 -4.49 -2.19
CA GLY A 543 47.57 -5.70 -2.95
C GLY A 543 48.35 -6.95 -2.52
N SER A 544 48.97 -6.98 -1.33
CA SER A 544 49.55 -8.20 -0.77
C SER A 544 48.45 -9.23 -0.40
N HIS A 545 48.82 -10.49 -0.19
CA HIS A 545 47.85 -11.54 0.20
C HIS A 545 47.04 -11.15 1.45
N LEU A 546 47.71 -10.71 2.52
CA LEU A 546 47.05 -10.31 3.76
C LEU A 546 46.20 -9.05 3.58
N SER A 547 46.68 -8.08 2.78
CA SER A 547 45.89 -6.89 2.47
C SER A 547 44.62 -7.26 1.71
N HIS A 548 44.74 -8.12 0.70
CA HIS A 548 43.61 -8.60 -0.09
C HIS A 548 42.61 -9.38 0.78
N GLU A 549 43.09 -10.23 1.69
CA GLU A 549 42.23 -10.98 2.61
C GLU A 549 41.40 -10.07 3.53
N LEU A 550 42.02 -9.03 4.10
CA LEU A 550 41.38 -8.17 5.11
C LEU A 550 40.67 -6.94 4.53
N LEU A 551 41.15 -6.39 3.42
CA LEU A 551 40.72 -5.10 2.89
C LEU A 551 39.93 -5.23 1.58
N HIS A 552 39.85 -6.41 0.97
CA HIS A 552 39.11 -6.62 -0.29
C HIS A 552 37.90 -7.54 -0.09
N THR A 553 37.02 -7.54 -1.07
CA THR A 553 35.76 -8.28 -1.09
C THR A 553 35.33 -8.58 -2.53
N THR A 554 34.35 -9.47 -2.64
CA THR A 554 33.61 -9.71 -3.88
C THR A 554 32.13 -9.37 -3.70
N TYR A 555 31.44 -9.19 -4.83
CA TYR A 555 30.02 -8.89 -4.91
C TYR A 555 29.32 -9.96 -5.75
N SER A 556 28.02 -10.09 -5.56
CA SER A 556 27.21 -11.16 -6.18
C SER A 556 26.02 -10.56 -6.89
N ASP A 557 25.65 -11.13 -8.05
CA ASP A 557 24.40 -10.77 -8.71
C ASP A 557 23.20 -11.07 -7.79
N ARG A 558 22.39 -10.04 -7.54
CA ARG A 558 21.14 -10.11 -6.76
C ARG A 558 19.92 -9.75 -7.60
N SER A 559 20.07 -9.52 -8.90
CA SER A 559 19.02 -9.09 -9.82
C SER A 559 17.85 -10.09 -9.91
N THR A 560 18.10 -11.38 -9.66
CA THR A 560 17.11 -12.46 -9.67
C THR A 560 16.33 -12.60 -8.36
N LYS A 561 16.78 -11.96 -7.28
CA LYS A 561 16.14 -12.02 -5.94
C LYS A 561 15.13 -10.90 -5.70
N ILE A 562 14.84 -10.09 -6.71
CA ILE A 562 14.01 -8.90 -6.61
C ILE A 562 12.74 -9.09 -7.41
N VAL A 563 11.63 -8.61 -6.87
CA VAL A 563 10.38 -8.44 -7.62
C VAL A 563 10.57 -7.24 -8.56
N LYS A 564 10.97 -7.49 -9.81
CA LYS A 564 11.19 -6.45 -10.82
C LYS A 564 9.88 -5.83 -11.28
N LYS A 565 9.91 -4.54 -11.61
CA LYS A 565 8.80 -3.79 -12.23
C LYS A 565 8.51 -4.25 -13.68
N GLU A 566 9.37 -5.07 -14.27
CA GLU A 566 9.49 -5.27 -15.72
C GLU A 566 8.46 -6.19 -16.38
N GLU A 567 7.52 -6.81 -15.64
CA GLU A 567 6.37 -7.49 -16.29
C GLU A 567 5.10 -6.62 -16.34
N THR A 568 5.10 -5.42 -15.72
CA THR A 568 3.91 -4.54 -15.66
C THR A 568 4.05 -3.18 -16.35
N VAL A 569 5.07 -2.95 -17.17
CA VAL A 569 5.11 -1.80 -18.08
C VAL A 569 5.71 -2.20 -19.43
N LYS A 570 4.88 -2.77 -20.31
CA LYS A 570 4.97 -2.43 -21.73
C LYS A 570 4.28 -1.08 -21.94
N GLU A 571 5.10 -0.11 -22.32
CA GLU A 571 4.79 1.11 -23.08
C GLU A 571 3.57 1.95 -22.67
N VAL A 572 3.82 3.01 -21.88
CA VAL A 572 3.25 4.33 -22.21
C VAL A 572 4.26 5.03 -23.11
N ALA A 573 4.34 4.52 -24.33
CA ALA A 573 4.89 5.18 -25.50
C ALA A 573 4.16 4.59 -26.72
N GLY A 574 2.86 4.89 -26.84
CA GLY A 574 2.03 4.36 -27.91
C GLY A 574 0.56 4.75 -27.77
N ALA A 575 0.26 6.05 -27.78
CA ALA A 575 -1.10 6.45 -28.15
C ALA A 575 -1.28 6.12 -29.64
N GLY A 576 -2.09 5.10 -29.98
CA GLY A 576 -2.57 4.91 -31.36
C GLY A 576 -2.80 3.48 -31.90
N GLU A 577 -2.27 2.39 -31.32
CA GLU A 577 -2.27 1.09 -32.02
C GLU A 577 -2.90 -0.14 -31.30
N GLY A 578 -3.18 -0.11 -29.99
CA GLY A 578 -3.75 -1.24 -29.22
C GLY A 578 -5.25 -1.14 -28.86
N LEU A 579 -5.84 -2.21 -28.31
CA LEU A 579 -7.23 -2.28 -27.81
C LEU A 579 -7.34 -1.72 -26.38
N LEU A 580 -8.06 -0.61 -26.22
CA LEU A 580 -8.38 -0.04 -24.91
C LEU A 580 -9.70 -0.60 -24.37
N ILE A 581 -9.71 -1.12 -23.16
CA ILE A 581 -10.89 -1.61 -22.43
C ILE A 581 -11.11 -0.71 -21.22
N LEU A 582 -12.23 0.01 -21.20
CA LEU A 582 -12.64 0.88 -20.10
C LEU A 582 -13.77 0.25 -19.30
N PHE A 583 -13.80 0.46 -17.98
CA PHE A 583 -14.91 -0.07 -17.17
C PHE A 583 -15.47 0.84 -16.08
N GLY A 584 -16.78 0.76 -15.90
CA GLY A 584 -17.57 1.36 -14.81
C GLY A 584 -18.19 0.27 -13.94
N SER A 585 -17.88 0.23 -12.65
CA SER A 585 -18.36 -0.81 -11.74
C SER A 585 -18.57 -0.29 -10.31
N GLN A 586 -19.75 -0.52 -9.75
CA GLN A 586 -20.04 -0.19 -8.34
C GLN A 586 -19.66 -1.33 -7.39
N GLY A 587 -19.99 -2.58 -7.77
CA GLY A 587 -19.81 -3.79 -6.95
C GLY A 587 -18.63 -4.68 -7.36
N GLY A 588 -17.83 -4.26 -8.34
CA GLY A 588 -16.64 -4.98 -8.82
C GLY A 588 -16.89 -6.12 -9.80
N ALA A 589 -18.14 -6.55 -10.02
CA ALA A 589 -18.47 -7.62 -10.98
C ALA A 589 -18.07 -7.25 -12.42
N THR A 590 -18.51 -6.09 -12.92
CA THR A 590 -18.12 -5.57 -14.24
C THR A 590 -16.61 -5.38 -14.38
N ALA A 591 -15.93 -4.97 -13.30
CA ALA A 591 -14.47 -4.86 -13.29
C ALA A 591 -13.79 -6.23 -13.48
N ALA A 592 -14.34 -7.30 -12.89
CA ALA A 592 -13.85 -8.66 -13.11
C ALA A 592 -14.07 -9.12 -14.56
N HIS A 593 -15.24 -8.83 -15.14
CA HIS A 593 -15.51 -9.11 -16.55
C HIS A 593 -14.54 -8.37 -17.49
N ALA A 594 -14.28 -7.08 -17.24
CA ALA A 594 -13.35 -6.30 -18.05
C ALA A 594 -11.91 -6.84 -18.00
N LYS A 595 -11.47 -7.34 -16.83
CA LYS A 595 -10.16 -8.00 -16.68
C LYS A 595 -10.09 -9.33 -17.42
N ASN A 596 -11.13 -10.15 -17.33
CA ASN A 596 -11.21 -11.42 -18.06
C ASN A 596 -11.19 -11.18 -19.58
N MET A 597 -11.94 -10.18 -20.05
CA MET A 597 -11.96 -9.76 -21.44
C MET A 597 -10.58 -9.27 -21.90
N ALA A 598 -9.84 -8.52 -21.07
CA ALA A 598 -8.47 -8.13 -21.41
C ALA A 598 -7.53 -9.33 -21.61
N VAL A 599 -7.67 -10.38 -20.80
CA VAL A 599 -6.91 -11.64 -20.94
C VAL A 599 -7.33 -12.39 -22.21
N ALA A 600 -8.62 -12.47 -22.49
CA ALA A 600 -9.15 -13.12 -23.70
C ALA A 600 -8.66 -12.41 -24.98
N GLY A 601 -8.67 -11.07 -25.02
CA GLY A 601 -8.15 -10.31 -26.15
C GLY A 601 -6.66 -10.58 -26.42
N LYS A 602 -5.84 -10.72 -25.37
CA LYS A 602 -4.42 -11.12 -25.52
C LYS A 602 -4.27 -12.50 -26.16
N LYS A 603 -5.15 -13.45 -25.84
CA LYS A 603 -5.15 -14.79 -26.45
C LYS A 603 -5.50 -14.77 -27.94
N MET A 604 -6.29 -13.77 -28.38
CA MET A 604 -6.59 -13.53 -29.79
C MET A 604 -5.53 -12.66 -30.50
N GLY A 605 -4.38 -12.40 -29.86
CA GLY A 605 -3.27 -11.64 -30.45
C GLY A 605 -3.44 -10.12 -30.39
N LEU A 606 -4.42 -9.61 -29.65
CA LEU A 606 -4.62 -8.17 -29.45
C LEU A 606 -3.76 -7.65 -28.29
N GLU A 607 -3.15 -6.48 -28.46
CA GLU A 607 -2.53 -5.76 -27.36
C GLU A 607 -3.60 -5.02 -26.55
N THR A 608 -3.90 -5.50 -25.34
CA THR A 608 -5.01 -4.97 -24.52
C THR A 608 -4.53 -4.08 -23.36
N ARG A 609 -5.22 -2.96 -23.13
CA ARG A 609 -5.10 -2.10 -21.93
C ARG A 609 -6.44 -2.07 -21.21
N CYS A 610 -6.50 -2.38 -19.92
CA CYS A 610 -7.75 -2.35 -19.13
C CYS A 610 -7.68 -1.28 -18.04
N ILE A 611 -8.56 -0.28 -18.06
CA ILE A 611 -8.47 0.92 -17.21
C ILE A 611 -9.86 1.29 -16.64
N PRO A 612 -9.98 1.62 -15.34
CA PRO A 612 -11.21 2.20 -14.79
C PRO A 612 -11.56 3.54 -15.45
N LEU A 613 -12.85 3.81 -15.66
CA LEU A 613 -13.32 5.03 -16.34
C LEU A 613 -12.88 6.35 -15.66
N ASP A 614 -12.75 6.39 -14.33
CA ASP A 614 -12.34 7.59 -13.56
C ASP A 614 -10.83 7.88 -13.59
N SER A 615 -10.07 6.82 -13.87
CA SER A 615 -8.61 6.79 -13.92
C SER A 615 -8.07 7.05 -15.32
N TYR A 616 -8.91 6.90 -16.35
CA TYR A 616 -8.58 7.25 -17.73
C TYR A 616 -8.66 8.77 -17.96
N ASP A 617 -7.67 9.34 -18.64
CA ASP A 617 -7.71 10.73 -19.10
C ASP A 617 -8.56 10.85 -20.36
N VAL A 618 -9.81 11.27 -20.19
CA VAL A 618 -10.82 11.33 -21.26
C VAL A 618 -10.40 12.25 -22.42
N CYS A 619 -9.51 13.22 -22.18
CA CYS A 619 -8.95 14.08 -23.23
C CYS A 619 -8.16 13.29 -24.29
N GLN A 620 -7.69 12.08 -23.96
CA GLN A 620 -6.92 11.23 -24.87
C GLN A 620 -7.81 10.30 -25.71
N LEU A 621 -9.13 10.26 -25.47
CA LEU A 621 -10.05 9.33 -26.15
C LEU A 621 -10.05 9.47 -27.68
N SER A 622 -9.80 10.67 -28.22
CA SER A 622 -9.71 10.91 -29.67
C SER A 622 -8.40 10.40 -30.31
N CYS A 623 -7.39 10.06 -29.50
CA CYS A 623 -6.13 9.49 -29.96
C CYS A 623 -6.16 7.95 -30.02
N GLU A 624 -7.26 7.34 -29.56
CA GLU A 624 -7.42 5.89 -29.55
C GLU A 624 -8.01 5.36 -30.86
N LYS A 625 -7.68 4.12 -31.23
CA LYS A 625 -8.20 3.49 -32.46
C LYS A 625 -9.35 2.54 -32.20
N ASN A 626 -9.23 1.68 -31.18
CA ASN A 626 -10.23 0.69 -30.79
C ASN A 626 -10.48 0.75 -29.28
N VAL A 627 -11.74 0.93 -28.87
CA VAL A 627 -12.16 1.10 -27.48
C VAL A 627 -13.35 0.18 -27.15
N VAL A 628 -13.26 -0.58 -26.07
CA VAL A 628 -14.37 -1.34 -25.48
C VAL A 628 -14.76 -0.68 -24.16
N ILE A 629 -16.06 -0.50 -23.90
CA ILE A 629 -16.55 0.04 -22.63
C ILE A 629 -17.50 -0.96 -21.97
N LEU A 630 -17.20 -1.39 -20.75
CA LEU A 630 -18.06 -2.23 -19.93
C LEU A 630 -18.60 -1.41 -18.76
N THR A 631 -19.91 -1.27 -18.60
CA THR A 631 -20.45 -0.52 -17.45
C THR A 631 -21.66 -1.21 -16.83
N SER A 632 -21.69 -1.31 -15.50
CA SER A 632 -22.92 -1.63 -14.77
C SER A 632 -23.86 -0.43 -14.72
N THR A 633 -25.16 -0.67 -14.57
CA THR A 633 -26.14 0.34 -14.17
C THR A 633 -26.46 0.17 -12.68
N PHE A 634 -26.49 1.27 -11.93
CA PHE A 634 -26.80 1.27 -10.49
C PHE A 634 -28.10 2.04 -10.20
N GLY A 635 -28.78 1.72 -9.09
CA GLY A 635 -30.03 2.39 -8.71
C GLY A 635 -31.11 2.32 -9.78
N ASP A 636 -31.77 3.44 -10.06
CA ASP A 636 -32.77 3.58 -11.13
C ASP A 636 -32.16 4.18 -12.41
N GLY A 637 -31.14 3.50 -12.96
CA GLY A 637 -30.50 3.91 -14.23
C GLY A 637 -29.26 4.79 -14.10
N GLU A 638 -28.65 4.88 -12.92
CA GLU A 638 -27.47 5.72 -12.68
C GLU A 638 -26.17 5.05 -13.15
N LEU A 639 -25.18 5.89 -13.47
CA LEU A 639 -23.80 5.47 -13.71
C LEU A 639 -23.11 5.10 -12.39
N PRO A 640 -22.24 4.08 -12.39
CA PRO A 640 -21.36 3.78 -11.27
C PRO A 640 -20.51 4.99 -10.88
N ASP A 641 -20.10 5.08 -9.61
CA ASP A 641 -19.33 6.23 -9.13
C ASP A 641 -18.04 6.45 -9.93
N ASN A 642 -17.34 5.37 -10.27
CA ASN A 642 -16.12 5.41 -11.07
C ASN A 642 -16.35 5.69 -12.57
N ALA A 643 -17.60 5.90 -13.01
CA ALA A 643 -17.96 6.31 -14.37
C ALA A 643 -18.46 7.76 -14.46
N LYS A 644 -18.78 8.39 -13.32
CA LYS A 644 -19.39 9.75 -13.27
C LYS A 644 -18.46 10.83 -13.86
N LYS A 645 -17.16 10.79 -13.54
CA LYS A 645 -16.17 11.74 -14.06
C LYS A 645 -16.05 11.65 -15.58
N PHE A 646 -15.98 10.42 -16.10
CA PHE A 646 -15.93 10.14 -17.55
C PHE A 646 -17.18 10.66 -18.26
N TRP A 647 -18.35 10.36 -17.70
CA TRP A 647 -19.62 10.83 -18.22
C TRP A 647 -19.72 12.36 -18.23
N ASN A 648 -19.38 13.03 -17.13
CA ASN A 648 -19.46 14.49 -17.03
C ASN A 648 -18.65 15.19 -18.13
N TYR A 649 -17.45 14.66 -18.44
CA TYR A 649 -16.63 15.15 -19.54
C TYR A 649 -17.31 14.95 -20.90
N LEU A 650 -17.73 13.71 -21.21
CA LEU A 650 -18.41 13.42 -22.48
C LEU A 650 -19.69 14.25 -22.64
N ALA A 651 -20.49 14.37 -21.58
CA ALA A 651 -21.73 15.16 -21.57
C ALA A 651 -21.49 16.64 -21.90
N GLN A 652 -20.38 17.23 -21.44
CA GLN A 652 -20.02 18.63 -21.66
C GLN A 652 -19.25 18.90 -22.97
N THR A 653 -18.90 17.86 -23.73
CA THR A 653 -18.09 17.99 -24.97
C THR A 653 -18.95 18.35 -26.18
N HIS A 654 -18.67 19.46 -26.87
CA HIS A 654 -19.53 19.93 -27.98
C HIS A 654 -18.99 19.66 -29.41
N ALA A 655 -17.81 19.06 -29.55
CA ALA A 655 -17.20 18.78 -30.86
C ALA A 655 -17.77 17.48 -31.48
N ALA A 656 -18.68 17.62 -32.45
CA ALA A 656 -19.45 16.52 -33.04
C ALA A 656 -18.62 15.45 -33.78
N ASP A 657 -17.37 15.75 -34.17
CA ASP A 657 -16.50 14.84 -34.93
C ASP A 657 -15.28 14.36 -34.12
N LEU A 658 -15.24 14.65 -32.82
CA LEU A 658 -14.07 14.39 -31.96
C LEU A 658 -13.63 12.92 -31.97
N LEU A 659 -14.58 11.99 -32.11
CA LEU A 659 -14.35 10.54 -32.04
C LEU A 659 -14.51 9.84 -33.40
N SER A 660 -14.52 10.59 -34.51
CA SER A 660 -14.71 10.07 -35.88
C SER A 660 -13.69 9.02 -36.33
N ASN A 661 -12.52 8.98 -35.69
CA ASN A 661 -11.44 8.03 -35.98
C ASN A 661 -11.39 6.83 -35.01
N VAL A 662 -12.34 6.72 -34.08
CA VAL A 662 -12.32 5.71 -33.00
C VAL A 662 -13.44 4.70 -33.19
N ASN A 663 -13.11 3.41 -33.13
CA ASN A 663 -14.07 2.31 -33.10
C ASN A 663 -14.44 1.95 -31.66
N PHE A 664 -15.73 1.82 -31.38
CA PHE A 664 -16.29 1.50 -30.07
C PHE A 664 -17.04 0.17 -30.07
N SER A 665 -17.01 -0.53 -28.95
CA SER A 665 -17.94 -1.61 -28.60
C SER A 665 -18.33 -1.46 -27.13
N ILE A 666 -19.62 -1.51 -26.82
CA ILE A 666 -20.13 -1.21 -25.46
C ILE A 666 -20.94 -2.39 -24.94
N CYS A 667 -20.65 -2.82 -23.71
CA CYS A 667 -21.40 -3.84 -22.99
C CYS A 667 -21.98 -3.25 -21.70
N GLY A 668 -23.30 -3.33 -21.55
CA GLY A 668 -24.03 -2.91 -20.36
C GLY A 668 -24.38 -4.10 -19.47
N PHE A 669 -24.11 -3.99 -18.18
CA PHE A 669 -24.58 -4.94 -17.16
C PHE A 669 -25.73 -4.32 -16.37
N GLY A 670 -26.83 -5.04 -16.25
CA GLY A 670 -27.98 -4.61 -15.48
C GLY A 670 -28.93 -5.77 -15.24
N SER A 671 -30.12 -5.50 -14.75
CA SER A 671 -31.14 -6.54 -14.57
C SER A 671 -32.48 -6.08 -15.12
N LYS A 672 -33.19 -6.99 -15.82
CA LYS A 672 -34.55 -6.74 -16.31
C LYS A 672 -35.59 -6.63 -15.18
N GLN A 673 -35.20 -6.92 -13.94
CA GLN A 673 -36.02 -6.66 -12.76
C GLN A 673 -36.12 -5.17 -12.43
N TYR A 674 -35.24 -4.33 -13.00
CA TYR A 674 -35.27 -2.88 -12.88
C TYR A 674 -35.85 -2.23 -14.14
N THR A 675 -36.53 -1.09 -13.96
CA THR A 675 -37.20 -0.32 -15.03
C THR A 675 -36.24 0.20 -16.10
N LYS A 676 -35.01 0.58 -15.71
CA LYS A 676 -34.01 1.17 -16.60
C LYS A 676 -32.86 0.19 -16.87
N PHE A 677 -33.17 -0.85 -17.64
CA PHE A 677 -32.24 -1.91 -17.97
C PHE A 677 -31.04 -1.39 -18.78
N CYS A 678 -29.81 -1.55 -18.25
CA CYS A 678 -28.54 -1.14 -18.86
C CYS A 678 -28.44 0.35 -19.28
N GLU A 679 -29.20 1.24 -18.62
CA GLU A 679 -29.28 2.68 -18.96
C GLU A 679 -27.93 3.39 -19.03
N ALA A 680 -26.99 3.10 -18.12
CA ALA A 680 -25.66 3.71 -18.13
C ALA A 680 -24.90 3.46 -19.44
N ALA A 681 -25.00 2.24 -20.00
CA ALA A 681 -24.39 1.90 -21.28
C ALA A 681 -25.09 2.61 -22.44
N LEU A 682 -26.43 2.68 -22.42
CA LEU A 682 -27.23 3.37 -23.44
C LEU A 682 -26.93 4.88 -23.48
N MET A 683 -26.75 5.50 -22.31
CA MET A 683 -26.37 6.91 -22.19
C MET A 683 -25.00 7.18 -22.83
N ILE A 684 -24.00 6.36 -22.51
CA ILE A 684 -22.65 6.47 -23.08
C ILE A 684 -22.68 6.25 -24.58
N GLU A 685 -23.37 5.20 -25.05
CA GLU A 685 -23.53 4.89 -26.48
C GLU A 685 -24.10 6.09 -27.24
N LYS A 686 -25.23 6.64 -26.79
CA LYS A 686 -25.89 7.78 -27.42
C LYS A 686 -24.95 8.98 -27.51
N ARG A 687 -24.14 9.21 -26.46
CA ARG A 687 -23.21 10.33 -26.43
C ARG A 687 -22.00 10.12 -27.34
N VAL A 688 -21.41 8.92 -27.35
CA VAL A 688 -20.30 8.56 -28.24
C VAL A 688 -20.71 8.66 -29.71
N LYS A 689 -21.92 8.21 -30.07
CA LYS A 689 -22.49 8.39 -31.42
C LYS A 689 -22.61 9.86 -31.80
N ALA A 690 -23.10 10.71 -30.89
CA ALA A 690 -23.22 12.15 -31.11
C ALA A 690 -21.87 12.88 -31.26
N LEU A 691 -20.75 12.25 -30.88
CA LEU A 691 -19.39 12.75 -31.01
C LEU A 691 -18.61 12.09 -32.17
N GLY A 692 -19.28 11.29 -33.01
CA GLY A 692 -18.73 10.71 -34.23
C GLY A 692 -18.14 9.29 -34.09
N GLY A 693 -18.23 8.66 -32.91
CA GLY A 693 -17.68 7.31 -32.69
C GLY A 693 -18.34 6.23 -33.56
N LYS A 694 -17.54 5.30 -34.08
CA LYS A 694 -17.99 4.18 -34.95
C LYS A 694 -18.27 2.93 -34.13
N PHE A 695 -19.22 2.09 -34.54
CA PHE A 695 -19.56 0.84 -33.84
C PHE A 695 -19.49 -0.34 -34.80
N PRO A 696 -18.32 -1.00 -34.94
CA PRO A 696 -18.17 -2.18 -35.79
C PRO A 696 -19.05 -3.36 -35.35
N VAL A 697 -19.31 -3.47 -34.05
CA VAL A 697 -20.21 -4.43 -33.43
C VAL A 697 -21.27 -3.67 -32.63
N ALA A 698 -22.52 -4.14 -32.69
CA ALA A 698 -23.60 -3.53 -31.96
C ALA A 698 -23.38 -3.64 -30.43
N PRO A 699 -23.70 -2.62 -29.63
CA PRO A 699 -23.67 -2.73 -28.17
C PRO A 699 -24.57 -3.85 -27.65
N VAL A 700 -24.17 -4.47 -26.55
CA VAL A 700 -24.89 -5.59 -25.93
C VAL A 700 -25.33 -5.25 -24.50
N ALA A 701 -26.46 -5.82 -24.07
CA ALA A 701 -26.99 -5.68 -22.72
C ALA A 701 -27.10 -7.06 -22.04
N CYS A 702 -26.33 -7.26 -20.97
CA CYS A 702 -26.30 -8.48 -20.17
C CYS A 702 -27.25 -8.36 -18.96
N ASP A 703 -28.10 -9.37 -18.77
CA ASP A 703 -29.04 -9.46 -17.65
C ASP A 703 -28.46 -10.30 -16.50
N GLU A 704 -28.04 -9.65 -15.43
CA GLU A 704 -27.45 -10.26 -14.22
C GLU A 704 -28.46 -11.06 -13.40
N SER A 705 -29.76 -10.93 -13.68
CA SER A 705 -30.82 -11.64 -12.94
C SER A 705 -31.28 -12.96 -13.56
N ALA A 706 -30.82 -13.30 -14.76
CA ALA A 706 -31.03 -14.61 -15.34
C ALA A 706 -30.06 -15.62 -14.70
N GLY A 707 -30.56 -16.81 -14.31
CA GLY A 707 -29.86 -17.82 -13.49
C GLY A 707 -28.50 -18.31 -14.02
N ASP A 708 -28.22 -18.02 -15.28
CA ASP A 708 -26.91 -18.13 -15.90
C ASP A 708 -26.54 -16.71 -16.35
N LYS A 709 -25.68 -16.06 -15.56
CA LYS A 709 -25.53 -14.60 -15.37
C LYS A 709 -25.19 -13.77 -16.62
N GLY A 710 -25.98 -13.82 -17.68
CA GLY A 710 -25.73 -13.16 -18.96
C GLY A 710 -24.43 -13.57 -19.67
N MET A 711 -23.72 -14.61 -19.18
CA MET A 711 -22.35 -14.93 -19.61
C MET A 711 -22.32 -15.45 -21.05
N GLY A 712 -23.25 -16.33 -21.47
CA GLY A 712 -23.29 -16.78 -22.86
C GLY A 712 -23.54 -15.65 -23.88
N THR A 713 -24.22 -14.58 -23.48
CA THR A 713 -24.42 -13.38 -24.31
C THR A 713 -23.15 -12.52 -24.36
N LEU A 714 -22.44 -12.40 -23.24
CA LEU A 714 -21.15 -11.72 -23.16
C LEU A 714 -20.09 -12.44 -24.00
N ASP A 715 -19.96 -13.75 -23.83
CA ASP A 715 -18.92 -14.57 -24.48
C ASP A 715 -19.06 -14.56 -26.01
N GLY A 716 -20.30 -14.63 -26.53
CA GLY A 716 -20.56 -14.52 -27.97
C GLY A 716 -20.22 -13.13 -28.53
N TRP A 717 -20.63 -12.08 -27.82
CA TRP A 717 -20.36 -10.70 -28.21
C TRP A 717 -18.88 -10.32 -28.12
N GLU A 718 -18.18 -10.82 -27.10
CA GLU A 718 -16.75 -10.60 -26.87
C GLU A 718 -15.93 -11.06 -28.08
N LYS A 719 -16.24 -12.24 -28.62
CA LYS A 719 -15.57 -12.79 -29.80
C LYS A 719 -15.80 -11.94 -31.06
N GLU A 720 -17.03 -11.48 -31.27
CA GLU A 720 -17.36 -10.59 -32.38
C GLU A 720 -16.60 -9.26 -32.26
N ALA A 721 -16.57 -8.68 -31.05
CA ALA A 721 -15.87 -7.43 -30.77
C ALA A 721 -14.37 -7.53 -31.04
N PHE A 722 -13.69 -8.58 -30.58
CA PHE A 722 -12.27 -8.79 -30.84
C PHE A 722 -11.95 -9.03 -32.30
N THR A 723 -12.77 -9.81 -33.01
CA THR A 723 -12.61 -10.05 -34.45
C THR A 723 -12.73 -8.75 -35.23
N ALA A 724 -13.74 -7.92 -34.92
CA ALA A 724 -13.92 -6.61 -35.56
C ALA A 724 -12.80 -5.60 -35.24
N MET A 725 -12.05 -5.83 -34.15
CA MET A 725 -10.92 -5.01 -33.72
C MET A 725 -9.56 -5.56 -34.15
N GLY A 726 -9.52 -6.65 -34.92
CA GLY A 726 -8.31 -7.21 -35.55
C GLY A 726 -7.71 -8.46 -34.89
N GLY A 727 -8.46 -9.15 -34.01
CA GLY A 727 -8.02 -10.40 -33.39
C GLY A 727 -8.06 -11.61 -34.34
N ALA A 728 -7.15 -12.56 -34.14
CA ALA A 728 -7.08 -13.81 -34.92
C ALA A 728 -8.16 -14.83 -34.47
N GLU A 729 -8.62 -15.70 -35.37
CA GLU A 729 -9.51 -16.82 -35.01
C GLU A 729 -8.79 -17.85 -34.10
N GLU A 730 -9.52 -18.37 -33.12
CA GLU A 730 -9.03 -19.18 -32.01
C GLU A 730 -8.54 -20.58 -32.44
N SER A 731 -7.40 -21.04 -31.90
CA SER A 731 -6.91 -22.42 -32.04
C SER A 731 -7.28 -23.28 -30.82
N VAL A 732 -7.60 -24.57 -31.08
CA VAL A 732 -8.00 -25.70 -30.22
C VAL A 732 -7.93 -25.54 -28.69
N ILE A 733 -9.03 -25.92 -28.01
CA ILE A 733 -9.18 -25.94 -26.54
C ILE A 733 -8.29 -27.04 -25.92
N GLU A 734 -7.14 -26.67 -25.39
CA GLU A 734 -6.35 -27.51 -24.49
C GLU A 734 -6.89 -27.44 -23.04
N PRO A 735 -6.66 -28.47 -22.19
CA PRO A 735 -6.98 -28.37 -20.76
C PRO A 735 -6.27 -27.16 -20.15
N PRO A 736 -6.95 -26.38 -19.28
CA PRO A 736 -6.36 -25.19 -18.69
C PRO A 736 -5.09 -25.57 -17.92
N ALA A 737 -3.99 -24.89 -18.22
CA ALA A 737 -2.80 -24.97 -17.39
C ALA A 737 -3.18 -24.66 -15.93
N PRO A 738 -2.68 -25.41 -14.93
CA PRO A 738 -2.98 -25.11 -13.54
C PRO A 738 -2.53 -23.68 -13.23
N GLU A 739 -3.29 -23.00 -12.37
CA GLU A 739 -2.94 -21.66 -11.86
C GLU A 739 -1.96 -21.76 -10.68
N TYR A 740 -1.75 -22.96 -10.14
CA TYR A 740 -0.95 -23.19 -8.93
C TYR A 740 -0.08 -24.45 -9.06
N VAL A 741 1.11 -24.39 -8.48
CA VAL A 741 1.96 -25.56 -8.18
C VAL A 741 1.69 -25.99 -6.75
N VAL A 742 1.39 -27.27 -6.55
CA VAL A 742 1.26 -27.89 -5.23
C VAL A 742 2.47 -28.79 -5.00
N SER A 743 3.22 -28.55 -3.92
CA SER A 743 4.42 -29.33 -3.57
C SER A 743 4.39 -29.78 -2.11
N LEU A 744 5.06 -30.89 -1.78
CA LEU A 744 5.16 -31.37 -0.40
C LEU A 744 6.03 -30.42 0.43
N ALA A 745 5.52 -30.00 1.59
CA ALA A 745 6.28 -29.15 2.50
C ALA A 745 7.32 -29.97 3.29
N ILE A 746 8.60 -29.61 3.21
CA ILE A 746 9.70 -30.23 3.98
C ILE A 746 9.88 -29.47 5.30
N GLY A 747 9.47 -30.08 6.42
CA GLY A 747 9.66 -29.57 7.78
C GLY A 747 8.37 -29.57 8.62
N LYS A 748 8.48 -29.88 9.92
CA LYS A 748 7.35 -29.79 10.87
C LYS A 748 7.26 -28.39 11.46
N ALA A 749 6.11 -27.75 11.30
CA ALA A 749 5.69 -26.70 12.21
C ALA A 749 4.19 -26.88 12.52
N ALA A 750 3.87 -27.21 13.77
CA ALA A 750 2.54 -26.97 14.29
C ALA A 750 2.37 -25.44 14.36
N ARG A 751 1.73 -24.86 13.34
CA ARG A 751 1.42 -23.43 13.29
C ARG A 751 -0.04 -23.22 13.70
N PRO A 752 -0.40 -22.10 14.32
CA PRO A 752 -1.80 -21.70 14.42
C PRO A 752 -2.36 -21.58 13.00
N ARG A 753 -3.59 -22.08 12.80
CA ARG A 753 -4.29 -22.06 11.51
C ARG A 753 -4.22 -20.66 10.89
N PRO A 754 -3.78 -20.52 9.63
CA PRO A 754 -3.64 -19.21 9.00
C PRO A 754 -5.00 -18.54 8.85
N CYS A 755 -5.09 -17.24 9.18
CA CYS A 755 -6.29 -16.46 8.90
C CYS A 755 -6.27 -16.09 7.40
N PRO A 756 -7.39 -16.26 6.66
CA PRO A 756 -7.49 -15.81 5.28
C PRO A 756 -7.15 -14.31 5.14
N PRO A 757 -6.41 -13.90 4.11
CA PRO A 757 -6.06 -12.49 3.89
C PRO A 757 -7.29 -11.58 3.88
N GLY A 758 -7.25 -10.48 4.63
CA GLY A 758 -8.34 -9.51 4.75
C GLY A 758 -9.40 -9.84 5.81
N TYR A 759 -9.29 -10.98 6.50
CA TYR A 759 -10.18 -11.39 7.59
C TYR A 759 -9.47 -11.34 8.94
N HIS A 760 -10.27 -11.30 10.01
CA HIS A 760 -9.84 -11.38 11.39
C HIS A 760 -10.51 -12.58 12.05
N PHE A 761 -9.76 -13.34 12.85
CA PHE A 761 -10.38 -14.37 13.68
C PHE A 761 -11.03 -13.74 14.91
N VAL A 762 -12.32 -14.02 15.10
CA VAL A 762 -13.08 -13.71 16.31
C VAL A 762 -13.59 -15.00 16.94
N ARG A 763 -13.87 -14.97 18.25
CA ARG A 763 -14.40 -16.14 18.96
C ARG A 763 -15.92 -16.11 18.98
N LEU A 764 -16.53 -17.24 18.61
CA LEU A 764 -17.96 -17.45 18.83
C LEU A 764 -18.24 -17.55 20.33
N ALA A 765 -19.01 -16.61 20.87
CA ALA A 765 -19.35 -16.52 22.28
C ALA A 765 -20.70 -17.19 22.59
N THR A 766 -21.70 -16.95 21.74
CA THR A 766 -23.07 -17.47 21.92
C THR A 766 -23.61 -18.03 20.60
N ASN A 767 -24.37 -19.13 20.65
CA ASN A 767 -25.00 -19.74 19.48
C ASN A 767 -26.27 -20.51 19.89
N ASN A 768 -27.35 -19.78 20.17
CA ASN A 768 -28.56 -20.33 20.78
C ASN A 768 -29.74 -20.32 19.80
N SER A 769 -30.61 -21.33 19.84
CA SER A 769 -31.88 -21.31 19.10
C SER A 769 -32.82 -20.26 19.70
N ILE A 770 -33.41 -19.43 18.84
CA ILE A 770 -34.46 -18.46 19.23
C ILE A 770 -35.83 -18.80 18.61
N THR A 771 -35.93 -19.98 17.99
CA THR A 771 -37.17 -20.59 17.52
C THR A 771 -37.44 -21.90 18.28
N PRO A 772 -38.71 -22.31 18.41
CA PRO A 772 -39.08 -23.60 18.99
C PRO A 772 -38.43 -24.78 18.26
N GLU A 773 -38.19 -25.86 19.00
CA GLU A 773 -37.73 -27.13 18.42
C GLU A 773 -38.74 -27.64 17.37
N GLY A 774 -38.22 -28.23 16.28
CA GLY A 774 -39.04 -28.73 15.17
C GLY A 774 -39.64 -27.66 14.25
N TYR A 775 -39.34 -26.38 14.46
CA TYR A 775 -39.74 -25.33 13.52
C TYR A 775 -39.02 -25.50 12.16
N ASP A 776 -39.76 -25.34 11.06
CA ASP A 776 -39.28 -25.59 9.70
C ASP A 776 -38.25 -24.57 9.20
N ARG A 777 -38.09 -23.44 9.93
CA ARG A 777 -37.10 -22.40 9.63
C ARG A 777 -36.34 -22.00 10.91
N PRO A 778 -35.45 -22.86 11.41
CA PRO A 778 -34.80 -22.60 12.69
C PRO A 778 -33.91 -21.36 12.59
N VAL A 779 -33.99 -20.49 13.59
CA VAL A 779 -33.21 -19.25 13.68
C VAL A 779 -32.36 -19.28 14.93
N ARG A 780 -31.11 -18.83 14.82
CA ARG A 780 -30.19 -18.70 15.95
C ARG A 780 -29.79 -17.28 16.22
N TYR A 781 -29.69 -16.97 17.51
CA TYR A 781 -28.98 -15.82 18.02
C TYR A 781 -27.50 -16.18 18.19
N ILE A 782 -26.65 -15.42 17.52
CA ILE A 782 -25.21 -15.64 17.48
C ILE A 782 -24.49 -14.41 17.98
N GLU A 783 -23.49 -14.60 18.85
CA GLU A 783 -22.63 -13.52 19.34
C GLU A 783 -21.16 -13.86 19.09
N PHE A 784 -20.42 -12.89 18.55
CA PHE A 784 -18.96 -12.94 18.39
C PHE A 784 -18.28 -11.98 19.36
N ASN A 785 -17.27 -12.47 20.07
CA ASN A 785 -16.41 -11.64 20.91
C ASN A 785 -15.32 -10.99 20.06
N LEU A 786 -15.25 -9.65 20.12
CA LEU A 786 -14.30 -8.80 19.40
C LEU A 786 -13.05 -8.45 20.21
N GLU A 787 -12.97 -8.77 21.50
CA GLU A 787 -11.81 -8.46 22.33
C GLU A 787 -10.52 -8.98 21.71
N GLY A 788 -9.53 -8.10 21.58
CA GLY A 788 -8.23 -8.41 20.95
C GLY A 788 -8.24 -8.49 19.42
N SER A 789 -9.39 -8.35 18.75
CA SER A 789 -9.46 -8.39 17.27
C SER A 789 -9.13 -7.06 16.59
N GLY A 790 -9.25 -5.93 17.31
CA GLY A 790 -9.12 -4.58 16.76
C GLY A 790 -10.30 -4.12 15.90
N LEU A 791 -11.31 -4.98 15.69
CA LEU A 791 -12.50 -4.64 14.89
C LEU A 791 -13.40 -3.66 15.64
N LYS A 792 -13.82 -2.60 14.94
CA LYS A 792 -14.90 -1.69 15.34
C LYS A 792 -16.01 -1.79 14.29
N TYR A 793 -17.26 -1.55 14.70
CA TYR A 793 -18.40 -1.50 13.79
C TYR A 793 -19.38 -0.42 14.26
N ALA A 794 -20.18 0.11 13.33
CA ALA A 794 -21.28 1.00 13.63
C ALA A 794 -22.63 0.31 13.43
N VAL A 795 -23.67 0.92 13.99
CA VAL A 795 -25.05 0.50 13.76
C VAL A 795 -25.36 0.52 12.27
N GLY A 796 -25.97 -0.57 11.78
CA GLY A 796 -26.32 -0.73 10.37
C GLY A 796 -25.24 -1.39 9.52
N ASP A 797 -24.03 -1.61 10.04
CA ASP A 797 -22.97 -2.33 9.31
C ASP A 797 -23.29 -3.84 9.14
N HIS A 798 -22.58 -4.47 8.20
CA HIS A 798 -22.62 -5.91 7.97
C HIS A 798 -21.37 -6.61 8.50
N ILE A 799 -21.55 -7.83 9.00
CA ILE A 799 -20.44 -8.76 9.21
C ILE A 799 -20.36 -9.73 8.04
N SER A 800 -19.17 -9.81 7.44
CA SER A 800 -18.80 -10.74 6.38
C SER A 800 -18.14 -11.96 7.01
N ILE A 801 -18.85 -13.08 7.06
CA ILE A 801 -18.38 -14.33 7.66
C ILE A 801 -17.88 -15.26 6.55
N LEU A 802 -16.61 -15.68 6.64
CA LEU A 802 -16.08 -16.70 5.74
C LEU A 802 -16.36 -18.10 6.33
N PRO A 803 -17.19 -18.93 5.67
CA PRO A 803 -17.54 -20.24 6.20
C PRO A 803 -16.47 -21.28 5.88
N ARG A 804 -16.71 -22.51 6.34
CA ARG A 804 -15.90 -23.68 6.02
C ARG A 804 -16.78 -24.82 5.53
N ASN A 805 -16.21 -25.68 4.71
CA ASN A 805 -16.82 -26.97 4.41
C ASN A 805 -16.85 -27.85 5.66
N ASP A 806 -17.81 -28.78 5.68
CA ASP A 806 -17.93 -29.79 6.73
C ASP A 806 -16.71 -30.72 6.70
N PRO A 807 -15.90 -30.80 7.78
CA PRO A 807 -14.71 -31.64 7.82
C PRO A 807 -15.00 -33.12 7.53
N ALA A 808 -16.17 -33.63 7.90
CA ALA A 808 -16.54 -35.02 7.63
C ALA A 808 -16.78 -35.26 6.13
N LYS A 809 -17.41 -34.31 5.44
CA LYS A 809 -17.63 -34.38 3.99
C LYS A 809 -16.34 -34.20 3.20
N VAL A 810 -15.45 -33.31 3.66
CA VAL A 810 -14.11 -33.14 3.07
C VAL A 810 -13.31 -34.43 3.23
N ALA A 811 -13.29 -35.04 4.43
CA ALA A 811 -12.58 -36.30 4.65
C ALA A 811 -13.09 -37.43 3.75
N ASP A 812 -14.41 -37.54 3.54
CA ASP A 812 -15.00 -38.52 2.63
C ASP A 812 -14.60 -38.28 1.17
N PHE A 813 -14.60 -37.02 0.72
CA PHE A 813 -14.12 -36.66 -0.61
C PHE A 813 -12.62 -36.96 -0.78
N LEU A 814 -11.77 -36.60 0.18
CA LEU A 814 -10.33 -36.85 0.11
C LEU A 814 -10.02 -38.35 -0.01
N LYS A 815 -10.78 -39.19 0.72
CA LYS A 815 -10.70 -40.64 0.60
C LYS A 815 -11.06 -41.13 -0.81
N PHE A 816 -12.12 -40.57 -1.42
CA PHE A 816 -12.49 -40.88 -2.80
C PHE A 816 -11.44 -40.40 -3.81
N ALA A 817 -10.86 -39.22 -3.59
CA ALA A 817 -9.83 -38.63 -4.44
C ALA A 817 -8.44 -39.27 -4.27
N GLY A 818 -8.27 -40.21 -3.34
CA GLY A 818 -6.97 -40.82 -3.05
C GLY A 818 -5.97 -39.86 -2.40
N LEU A 819 -6.43 -38.82 -1.70
CA LEU A 819 -5.60 -37.79 -1.07
C LEU A 819 -5.54 -37.96 0.46
N GLU A 820 -4.35 -37.83 1.04
CA GLU A 820 -4.15 -37.90 2.50
C GLU A 820 -4.30 -36.50 3.13
N GLY A 821 -5.37 -36.29 3.89
CA GLY A 821 -5.73 -34.97 4.44
C GLY A 821 -4.71 -34.37 5.42
N SER A 822 -3.91 -35.21 6.10
CA SER A 822 -2.86 -34.78 7.02
C SER A 822 -1.57 -34.30 6.33
N THR A 823 -1.49 -34.43 5.01
CA THR A 823 -0.31 -34.04 4.21
C THR A 823 -0.12 -32.53 4.23
N ASN A 824 1.07 -32.08 4.62
CA ASN A 824 1.46 -30.67 4.53
C ASN A 824 1.89 -30.33 3.10
N ILE A 825 1.26 -29.31 2.52
CA ILE A 825 1.51 -28.86 1.16
C ILE A 825 1.93 -27.39 1.14
N THR A 826 2.68 -27.05 0.10
CA THR A 826 2.98 -25.68 -0.30
C THR A 826 2.24 -25.38 -1.59
N VAL A 827 1.41 -24.35 -1.59
CA VAL A 827 0.62 -23.89 -2.75
C VAL A 827 1.24 -22.58 -3.25
N THR A 828 1.74 -22.60 -4.48
CA THR A 828 2.41 -21.45 -5.11
C THR A 828 1.70 -21.11 -6.41
N PRO A 829 1.21 -19.88 -6.64
CA PRO A 829 0.62 -19.53 -7.93
C PRO A 829 1.68 -19.60 -9.04
N ILE A 830 1.28 -20.12 -10.21
CA ILE A 830 2.11 -20.25 -11.42
C ILE A 830 2.33 -18.86 -12.03
N ASP A 831 1.28 -18.04 -12.07
CA ASP A 831 1.35 -16.62 -12.42
C ASP A 831 1.55 -15.78 -11.14
N ARG A 832 2.64 -15.03 -11.05
CA ARG A 832 3.04 -14.31 -9.83
C ARG A 832 2.36 -12.94 -9.69
N GLU A 833 1.52 -12.55 -10.64
CA GLU A 833 0.75 -11.29 -10.63
C GLU A 833 -0.59 -11.39 -9.89
N GLU A 834 -1.09 -12.61 -9.63
CA GLU A 834 -2.35 -12.80 -8.89
C GLU A 834 -2.17 -12.67 -7.37
N VAL A 835 -3.12 -11.98 -6.73
CA VAL A 835 -3.19 -11.90 -5.26
C VAL A 835 -3.32 -13.32 -4.71
N MET A 836 -2.35 -13.75 -3.91
CA MET A 836 -2.35 -15.08 -3.32
C MET A 836 -3.59 -15.27 -2.43
N THR A 837 -4.59 -16.00 -2.93
CA THR A 837 -5.89 -16.22 -2.26
C THR A 837 -5.88 -17.39 -1.28
N ILE A 838 -4.91 -18.29 -1.41
CA ILE A 838 -4.67 -19.43 -0.53
C ILE A 838 -3.33 -19.20 0.19
N PRO A 839 -3.24 -19.37 1.52
CA PRO A 839 -1.95 -19.36 2.22
C PRO A 839 -0.94 -20.31 1.57
N PRO A 840 0.36 -19.97 1.59
CA PRO A 840 1.35 -20.75 0.85
C PRO A 840 1.63 -22.08 1.53
N HIS A 841 1.29 -22.25 2.82
CA HIS A 841 1.54 -23.48 3.57
C HIS A 841 0.31 -23.86 4.39
N LEU A 842 -0.23 -25.06 4.17
CA LEU A 842 -1.41 -25.62 4.82
C LEU A 842 -1.47 -27.14 4.63
N THR A 843 -2.38 -27.82 5.32
CA THR A 843 -2.66 -29.24 5.00
C THR A 843 -3.63 -29.36 3.83
N VAL A 844 -3.64 -30.53 3.19
CA VAL A 844 -4.66 -30.87 2.18
C VAL A 844 -6.07 -30.72 2.76
N ALA A 845 -6.31 -31.18 3.99
CA ALA A 845 -7.61 -30.98 4.64
C ALA A 845 -7.96 -29.49 4.82
N GLU A 846 -7.02 -28.66 5.26
CA GLU A 846 -7.24 -27.21 5.42
C GLU A 846 -7.55 -26.51 4.10
N LEU A 847 -6.91 -26.94 3.00
CA LEU A 847 -7.16 -26.42 1.65
C LEU A 847 -8.63 -26.61 1.24
N PHE A 848 -9.12 -27.84 1.33
CA PHE A 848 -10.48 -28.20 0.95
C PHE A 848 -11.53 -27.78 1.99
N GLU A 849 -11.16 -27.59 3.25
CA GLU A 849 -12.07 -27.07 4.27
C GLU A 849 -12.31 -25.55 4.15
N GLN A 850 -11.30 -24.77 3.76
CA GLN A 850 -11.32 -23.31 3.91
C GLN A 850 -11.32 -22.53 2.60
N TYR A 851 -10.84 -23.10 1.50
CA TYR A 851 -10.59 -22.32 0.29
C TYR A 851 -11.34 -22.81 -0.95
N VAL A 852 -11.62 -24.11 -1.06
CA VAL A 852 -12.25 -24.71 -2.26
C VAL A 852 -13.76 -24.89 -2.04
N ASP A 853 -14.60 -24.29 -2.89
CA ASP A 853 -16.06 -24.39 -2.81
C ASP A 853 -16.60 -25.69 -3.43
N LEU A 854 -16.16 -26.81 -2.86
CA LEU A 854 -16.37 -28.16 -3.39
C LEU A 854 -17.86 -28.58 -3.42
N PHE A 855 -18.69 -28.02 -2.53
CA PHE A 855 -20.12 -28.35 -2.45
C PHE A 855 -21.02 -27.30 -3.10
N GLY A 856 -20.43 -26.38 -3.88
CA GLY A 856 -21.14 -25.39 -4.68
C GLY A 856 -21.73 -25.98 -5.97
N THR A 857 -22.44 -25.15 -6.71
CA THR A 857 -23.04 -25.50 -8.01
C THR A 857 -21.96 -25.53 -9.11
N PRO A 858 -21.88 -26.59 -9.94
CA PRO A 858 -20.94 -26.64 -11.05
C PRO A 858 -21.31 -25.64 -12.15
N SER A 859 -20.32 -25.16 -12.90
CA SER A 859 -20.51 -24.25 -14.05
C SER A 859 -20.33 -24.99 -15.38
N GLN A 860 -20.92 -24.50 -16.47
CA GLN A 860 -20.71 -25.08 -17.81
C GLN A 860 -19.21 -25.10 -18.19
N LYS A 861 -18.45 -24.07 -17.78
CA LYS A 861 -16.99 -24.02 -17.95
C LYS A 861 -16.25 -25.14 -17.20
N LEU A 862 -16.66 -25.44 -15.97
CA LEU A 862 -16.07 -26.56 -15.22
C LEU A 862 -16.34 -27.89 -15.95
N LEU A 863 -17.57 -28.09 -16.44
CA LEU A 863 -17.96 -29.31 -17.14
C LEU A 863 -17.19 -29.50 -18.46
N SER A 864 -16.99 -28.44 -19.24
CA SER A 864 -16.18 -28.51 -20.46
C SER A 864 -14.71 -28.84 -20.17
N GLN A 865 -14.15 -28.29 -19.10
CA GLN A 865 -12.78 -28.60 -18.67
C GLN A 865 -12.63 -30.04 -18.18
N LEU A 866 -13.62 -30.57 -17.44
CA LEU A 866 -13.63 -31.98 -17.04
C LEU A 866 -13.72 -32.91 -18.25
N ALA A 867 -14.48 -32.56 -19.29
CA ALA A 867 -14.56 -33.35 -20.52
C ALA A 867 -13.19 -33.55 -21.20
N LEU A 868 -12.30 -32.54 -21.10
CA LEU A 868 -10.93 -32.62 -21.65
C LEU A 868 -10.03 -33.58 -20.86
N LEU A 869 -10.35 -33.81 -19.59
CA LEU A 869 -9.60 -34.69 -18.69
C LEU A 869 -10.17 -36.11 -18.61
N ALA A 870 -11.38 -36.32 -19.12
CA ALA A 870 -12.07 -37.60 -19.11
C ALA A 870 -11.33 -38.65 -19.96
N ALA A 871 -10.85 -39.71 -19.31
CA ALA A 871 -10.26 -40.86 -19.98
C ALA A 871 -11.30 -41.81 -20.61
N ASP A 872 -12.54 -41.83 -20.08
CA ASP A 872 -13.66 -42.58 -20.63
C ASP A 872 -14.44 -41.74 -21.66
N GLU A 873 -14.60 -42.27 -22.88
CA GLU A 873 -15.25 -41.55 -23.97
C GLU A 873 -16.76 -41.34 -23.77
N ALA A 874 -17.44 -42.21 -23.00
CA ALA A 874 -18.86 -42.02 -22.69
C ALA A 874 -19.06 -40.92 -21.64
N GLU A 875 -18.21 -40.87 -20.61
CA GLU A 875 -18.16 -39.77 -19.65
C GLU A 875 -17.85 -38.44 -20.34
N LYS A 876 -16.86 -38.41 -21.23
CA LYS A 876 -16.49 -37.24 -22.04
C LYS A 876 -17.66 -36.71 -22.86
N ALA A 877 -18.33 -37.59 -23.62
CA ALA A 877 -19.49 -37.19 -24.45
C ALA A 877 -20.64 -36.63 -23.60
N LYS A 878 -20.88 -37.18 -22.42
CA LYS A 878 -21.91 -36.69 -21.49
C LYS A 878 -21.53 -35.34 -20.87
N LEU A 879 -20.27 -35.14 -20.49
CA LEU A 879 -19.77 -33.86 -19.98
C LEU A 879 -19.83 -32.75 -21.04
N LEU A 880 -19.47 -33.03 -22.29
CA LEU A 880 -19.62 -32.07 -23.40
C LEU A 880 -21.07 -31.67 -23.61
N LYS A 881 -21.99 -32.64 -23.63
CA LYS A 881 -23.42 -32.36 -23.76
C LYS A 881 -23.93 -31.46 -22.63
N LEU A 882 -23.51 -31.71 -21.39
CA LEU A 882 -23.87 -30.89 -20.23
C LEU A 882 -23.25 -29.48 -20.30
N ALA A 883 -22.08 -29.33 -20.91
CA ALA A 883 -21.43 -28.03 -21.07
C ALA A 883 -22.07 -27.17 -22.17
N GLU A 884 -22.53 -27.80 -23.26
CA GLU A 884 -23.02 -27.10 -24.46
C GLU A 884 -24.55 -26.85 -24.45
N ASP A 885 -25.34 -27.76 -23.88
CA ASP A 885 -26.81 -27.63 -23.86
C ASP A 885 -27.30 -27.02 -22.53
N LYS A 886 -27.72 -25.76 -22.59
CA LYS A 886 -28.20 -25.01 -21.42
C LYS A 886 -29.40 -25.65 -20.73
N ALA A 887 -30.35 -26.23 -21.47
CA ALA A 887 -31.53 -26.82 -20.84
C ALA A 887 -31.18 -28.08 -20.06
N VAL A 888 -30.26 -28.89 -20.59
CA VAL A 888 -29.75 -30.09 -19.91
C VAL A 888 -28.88 -29.71 -18.71
N PHE A 889 -28.05 -28.66 -18.84
CA PHE A 889 -27.27 -28.09 -17.74
C PHE A 889 -28.16 -27.62 -16.57
N ASP A 890 -29.18 -26.81 -16.85
CA ASP A 890 -30.08 -26.23 -15.85
C ASP A 890 -30.81 -27.31 -15.04
N GLU A 891 -31.20 -28.43 -15.67
CA GLU A 891 -31.79 -29.56 -14.95
C GLU A 891 -30.74 -30.34 -14.14
N PHE A 892 -29.52 -30.51 -14.67
CA PHE A 892 -28.44 -31.22 -13.99
C PHE A 892 -28.03 -30.54 -12.68
N VAL A 893 -27.84 -29.21 -12.70
CA VAL A 893 -27.37 -28.44 -11.53
C VAL A 893 -28.42 -28.28 -10.42
N LYS A 894 -29.70 -28.56 -10.70
CA LYS A 894 -30.73 -28.68 -9.65
C LYS A 894 -30.47 -29.89 -8.75
N GLU A 895 -29.85 -30.94 -9.28
CA GLU A 895 -29.61 -32.20 -8.58
C GLU A 895 -28.17 -32.38 -8.08
N HIS A 896 -27.18 -31.75 -8.73
CA HIS A 896 -25.76 -32.02 -8.52
C HIS A 896 -24.96 -30.80 -8.03
N ASN A 897 -24.04 -31.05 -7.11
CA ASN A 897 -22.95 -30.12 -6.76
C ASN A 897 -21.62 -30.56 -7.41
N ILE A 898 -20.55 -29.79 -7.25
CA ILE A 898 -19.23 -30.06 -7.86
C ILE A 898 -18.66 -31.42 -7.38
N GLU A 899 -18.73 -31.71 -6.09
CA GLU A 899 -18.27 -32.97 -5.51
C GLU A 899 -18.99 -34.19 -6.10
N GLU A 900 -20.31 -34.13 -6.19
CA GLU A 900 -21.14 -35.19 -6.77
C GLU A 900 -20.88 -35.34 -8.26
N THR A 901 -20.58 -34.25 -8.96
CA THR A 901 -20.17 -34.27 -10.38
C THR A 901 -18.86 -35.03 -10.54
N LEU A 902 -17.85 -34.76 -9.71
CA LEU A 902 -16.57 -35.48 -9.74
C LEU A 902 -16.72 -36.97 -9.43
N ARG A 903 -17.71 -37.35 -8.60
CA ARG A 903 -18.05 -38.76 -8.33
C ARG A 903 -18.79 -39.44 -9.47
N GLU A 904 -19.66 -38.72 -10.17
CA GLU A 904 -20.39 -39.25 -11.31
C GLU A 904 -19.47 -39.47 -12.52
N PHE A 905 -18.39 -38.69 -12.65
CA PHE A 905 -17.41 -38.75 -13.74
C PHE A 905 -15.99 -39.02 -13.23
N PRO A 906 -15.71 -40.19 -12.63
CA PRO A 906 -14.42 -40.48 -12.01
C PRO A 906 -13.26 -40.53 -13.01
N SER A 907 -13.50 -40.81 -14.30
CA SER A 907 -12.45 -40.82 -15.33
C SER A 907 -11.93 -39.42 -15.66
N ALA A 908 -12.68 -38.38 -15.26
CA ALA A 908 -12.35 -36.96 -15.45
C ALA A 908 -11.70 -36.30 -14.22
N MET A 909 -11.37 -37.09 -13.19
CA MET A 909 -10.85 -36.57 -11.92
C MET A 909 -9.52 -35.81 -12.10
N PRO A 910 -9.48 -34.48 -11.85
CA PRO A 910 -8.27 -33.71 -12.08
C PRO A 910 -7.22 -33.91 -10.97
N PRO A 911 -5.93 -33.65 -11.25
CA PRO A 911 -4.92 -33.45 -10.21
C PRO A 911 -5.27 -32.31 -9.24
N ILE A 912 -4.69 -32.31 -8.04
CA ILE A 912 -5.02 -31.32 -6.99
C ILE A 912 -4.79 -29.88 -7.46
N GLU A 913 -3.73 -29.62 -8.22
CA GLU A 913 -3.40 -28.33 -8.84
C GLU A 913 -4.49 -27.83 -9.81
N ASN A 914 -5.10 -28.74 -10.56
CA ASN A 914 -6.20 -28.41 -11.47
C ASN A 914 -7.50 -28.20 -10.68
N ILE A 915 -7.77 -29.00 -9.65
CA ILE A 915 -8.97 -28.82 -8.80
C ILE A 915 -8.98 -27.43 -8.17
N ILE A 916 -7.86 -26.98 -7.60
CA ILE A 916 -7.78 -25.64 -6.98
C ILE A 916 -7.85 -24.47 -7.97
N SER A 917 -7.67 -24.73 -9.26
CA SER A 917 -7.77 -23.74 -10.33
C SER A 917 -9.17 -23.74 -10.97
N MET A 918 -9.78 -24.91 -11.12
CA MET A 918 -11.08 -25.10 -11.79
C MET A 918 -12.26 -24.87 -10.85
N VAL A 919 -12.12 -25.22 -9.57
CA VAL A 919 -13.20 -25.10 -8.59
C VAL A 919 -13.21 -23.70 -7.95
N PRO A 920 -14.37 -23.02 -7.88
CA PRO A 920 -14.46 -21.69 -7.27
C PRO A 920 -13.97 -21.65 -5.82
N ARG A 921 -13.57 -20.45 -5.37
CA ARG A 921 -13.23 -20.21 -3.96
C ARG A 921 -14.48 -20.12 -3.09
N ILE A 922 -14.36 -20.54 -1.82
CA ILE A 922 -15.40 -20.33 -0.80
C ILE A 922 -15.67 -18.83 -0.67
N LYS A 923 -16.94 -18.43 -0.80
CA LYS A 923 -17.34 -17.03 -0.74
C LYS A 923 -17.82 -16.66 0.67
N PRO A 924 -17.50 -15.45 1.17
CA PRO A 924 -18.04 -14.98 2.43
C PRO A 924 -19.54 -14.70 2.31
N ARG A 925 -20.23 -14.72 3.45
CA ARG A 925 -21.65 -14.35 3.55
C ARG A 925 -21.82 -13.13 4.45
N LEU A 926 -22.59 -12.15 3.97
CA LEU A 926 -22.92 -10.95 4.71
C LEU A 926 -24.16 -11.19 5.58
N TYR A 927 -24.10 -10.69 6.81
CA TYR A 927 -25.22 -10.65 7.74
C TYR A 927 -25.31 -9.25 8.35
N SER A 928 -26.53 -8.71 8.44
CA SER A 928 -26.79 -7.43 9.10
C SER A 928 -26.52 -7.57 10.60
N ILE A 929 -25.72 -6.66 11.14
CA ILE A 929 -25.37 -6.68 12.57
C ILE A 929 -26.60 -6.29 13.39
N ALA A 930 -26.92 -7.11 14.40
CA ALA A 930 -28.11 -6.97 15.24
C ALA A 930 -27.85 -6.27 16.59
N SER A 931 -26.71 -5.60 16.72
CA SER A 931 -26.31 -4.85 17.91
C SER A 931 -25.84 -3.42 17.60
N SER A 932 -25.87 -2.53 18.58
CA SER A 932 -25.18 -1.23 18.52
C SER A 932 -23.72 -1.37 18.95
N GLY A 933 -22.79 -0.77 18.20
CA GLY A 933 -21.37 -0.73 18.56
C GLY A 933 -21.08 0.15 19.79
N ASN A 934 -21.93 1.13 20.09
CA ASN A 934 -21.79 1.96 21.29
C ASN A 934 -22.29 1.23 22.55
N MET A 935 -23.38 0.48 22.43
CA MET A 935 -23.91 -0.32 23.54
C MET A 935 -23.11 -1.62 23.76
N HIS A 936 -22.63 -2.24 22.69
CA HIS A 936 -21.92 -3.51 22.70
C HIS A 936 -20.54 -3.43 21.99
N PRO A 937 -19.60 -2.60 22.46
CA PRO A 937 -18.33 -2.35 21.76
C PRO A 937 -17.42 -3.57 21.65
N LYS A 938 -17.69 -4.62 22.44
CA LYS A 938 -16.89 -5.83 22.53
C LYS A 938 -17.52 -7.04 21.84
N THR A 939 -18.74 -6.93 21.35
CA THR A 939 -19.50 -8.08 20.83
C THR A 939 -20.35 -7.70 19.63
N ILE A 940 -20.34 -8.55 18.59
CA ILE A 940 -21.30 -8.46 17.47
C ILE A 940 -22.39 -9.50 17.68
N GLN A 941 -23.64 -9.08 17.61
CA GLN A 941 -24.81 -9.94 17.75
C GLN A 941 -25.51 -10.10 16.40
N LEU A 942 -26.03 -11.29 16.11
CA LEU A 942 -26.65 -11.64 14.83
C LEU A 942 -27.92 -12.48 15.04
N SER A 943 -28.83 -12.42 14.08
CA SER A 943 -30.00 -13.29 13.98
C SER A 943 -29.98 -13.99 12.61
N ILE A 944 -29.71 -15.29 12.60
CA ILE A 944 -29.45 -16.05 11.36
C ILE A 944 -30.41 -17.23 11.25
N VAL A 945 -31.13 -17.29 10.14
CA VAL A 945 -31.99 -18.42 9.77
C VAL A 945 -31.18 -19.50 9.04
N LEU A 946 -31.41 -20.78 9.37
CA LEU A 946 -30.83 -21.89 8.63
C LEU A 946 -31.41 -21.95 7.22
N VAL A 947 -30.53 -21.94 6.22
CA VAL A 947 -30.93 -22.24 4.84
C VAL A 947 -30.88 -23.74 4.66
N HIS A 948 -32.03 -24.34 4.38
CA HIS A 948 -32.16 -25.73 3.99
C HIS A 948 -33.31 -25.91 2.99
N TYR A 949 -33.15 -26.83 2.06
CA TYR A 949 -34.15 -27.13 1.04
C TYR A 949 -33.94 -28.56 0.53
N LYS A 950 -34.85 -29.05 -0.31
CA LYS A 950 -34.70 -30.33 -1.02
C LYS A 950 -34.51 -30.06 -2.50
N THR A 951 -33.64 -30.82 -3.17
CA THR A 951 -33.60 -30.87 -4.64
C THR A 951 -34.93 -31.42 -5.18
N PRO A 952 -35.26 -31.22 -6.46
CA PRO A 952 -36.42 -31.87 -7.07
C PRO A 952 -36.49 -33.40 -6.84
N GLY A 953 -35.35 -34.08 -6.83
CA GLY A 953 -35.17 -35.51 -6.51
C GLY A 953 -35.23 -35.83 -5.01
N GLY A 954 -35.51 -34.85 -4.15
CA GLY A 954 -35.72 -35.02 -2.72
C GLY A 954 -34.46 -34.98 -1.85
N LYS A 955 -33.26 -34.78 -2.42
CA LYS A 955 -32.00 -34.75 -1.67
C LYS A 955 -31.95 -33.50 -0.77
N PRO A 956 -31.60 -33.63 0.52
CA PRO A 956 -31.48 -32.46 1.38
C PRO A 956 -30.25 -31.62 1.01
N ARG A 957 -30.43 -30.29 0.95
CA ARG A 957 -29.40 -29.28 0.73
C ARG A 957 -29.43 -28.26 1.86
N GLN A 958 -28.26 -27.70 2.17
CA GLN A 958 -28.09 -26.69 3.22
C GLN A 958 -27.19 -25.57 2.72
N GLY A 959 -27.45 -24.34 3.17
CA GLY A 959 -26.57 -23.21 2.89
C GLY A 959 -25.28 -23.33 3.69
N GLN A 960 -24.14 -23.28 3.00
CA GLN A 960 -22.79 -23.50 3.55
C GLN A 960 -22.49 -22.68 4.81
N CYS A 961 -22.72 -21.35 4.77
CA CYS A 961 -22.41 -20.50 5.92
C CYS A 961 -23.35 -20.74 7.10
N THR A 962 -24.64 -20.93 6.84
CA THR A 962 -25.62 -21.18 7.90
C THR A 962 -25.42 -22.54 8.56
N SER A 963 -25.13 -23.59 7.80
CA SER A 963 -24.83 -24.91 8.37
C SER A 963 -23.51 -24.91 9.14
N PHE A 964 -22.47 -24.24 8.61
CA PHE A 964 -21.19 -24.04 9.30
C PHE A 964 -21.40 -23.41 10.69
N LEU A 965 -22.14 -22.32 10.77
CA LEU A 965 -22.44 -21.64 12.03
C LEU A 965 -23.32 -22.49 12.95
N PHE A 966 -24.33 -23.18 12.42
CA PHE A 966 -25.23 -24.01 13.22
C PHE A 966 -24.53 -25.27 13.78
N ALA A 967 -23.48 -25.75 13.12
CA ALA A 967 -22.67 -26.86 13.60
C ALA A 967 -21.69 -26.47 14.72
N GLN A 968 -21.44 -25.17 14.95
CA GLN A 968 -20.48 -24.73 15.96
C GLN A 968 -21.03 -24.85 17.39
N ASP A 969 -20.23 -25.42 18.28
CA ASP A 969 -20.45 -25.43 19.72
C ASP A 969 -19.77 -24.21 20.36
N ALA A 970 -20.56 -23.21 20.76
CA ALA A 970 -20.06 -21.97 21.34
C ALA A 970 -19.31 -22.19 22.67
N SER A 971 -19.58 -23.28 23.40
CA SER A 971 -18.85 -23.59 24.65
C SER A 971 -17.36 -23.82 24.43
N LYS A 972 -16.98 -24.25 23.22
CA LYS A 972 -15.59 -24.45 22.79
C LYS A 972 -14.92 -23.18 22.28
N LYS A 973 -15.65 -22.05 22.21
CA LYS A 973 -15.20 -20.74 21.72
C LYS A 973 -14.44 -20.83 20.38
N PRO A 974 -15.02 -21.47 19.35
CA PRO A 974 -14.34 -21.67 18.06
C PRO A 974 -13.99 -20.35 17.40
N LEU A 975 -12.88 -20.35 16.65
CA LEU A 975 -12.47 -19.21 15.84
C LEU A 975 -13.23 -19.19 14.52
N VAL A 976 -13.75 -18.01 14.16
CA VAL A 976 -14.46 -17.75 12.91
C VAL A 976 -13.81 -16.54 12.23
N ALA A 977 -13.54 -16.66 10.94
CA ALA A 977 -12.93 -15.59 10.15
C ALA A 977 -14.01 -14.59 9.71
N VAL A 978 -13.84 -13.33 10.09
CA VAL A 978 -14.83 -12.27 9.85
C VAL A 978 -14.18 -10.98 9.33
N HIS A 979 -14.96 -10.16 8.65
CA HIS A 979 -14.59 -8.81 8.22
C HIS A 979 -15.82 -7.90 8.33
N ILE A 980 -15.65 -6.62 8.66
CA ILE A 980 -16.77 -5.67 8.79
C ILE A 980 -16.91 -4.88 7.50
N LYS A 981 -18.13 -4.82 6.95
CA LYS A 981 -18.45 -4.00 5.78
C LYS A 981 -19.44 -2.92 6.17
N ARG A 982 -19.28 -1.74 5.56
CA ARG A 982 -20.23 -0.64 5.72
C ARG A 982 -21.58 -1.05 5.15
N GLY A 983 -22.64 -0.90 5.94
CA GLY A 983 -24.01 -1.16 5.48
C GLY A 983 -24.71 0.08 4.93
N VAL A 984 -25.91 -0.12 4.40
CA VAL A 984 -26.73 0.92 3.75
C VAL A 984 -27.79 1.49 4.67
N LEU A 985 -28.13 0.80 5.76
CA LEU A 985 -29.09 1.27 6.76
C LEU A 985 -28.37 2.13 7.80
N ILE A 986 -28.15 3.40 7.47
CA ILE A 986 -27.46 4.35 8.35
C ILE A 986 -28.51 5.15 9.14
N PRO A 987 -28.51 5.13 10.49
CA PRO A 987 -29.40 5.95 11.30
C PRO A 987 -29.25 7.46 11.01
N PRO A 988 -30.30 8.28 11.21
CA PRO A 988 -30.18 9.74 11.06
C PRO A 988 -29.18 10.32 12.04
N GLU A 989 -28.37 11.30 11.61
CA GLU A 989 -27.38 11.97 12.48
C GLU A 989 -28.03 12.68 13.66
N ASN A 990 -29.22 13.25 13.46
CA ASN A 990 -30.00 13.89 14.52
C ASN A 990 -30.99 12.87 15.14
N PRO A 991 -30.84 12.48 16.42
CA PRO A 991 -31.73 11.53 17.10
C PRO A 991 -33.20 11.97 17.21
N LYS A 992 -33.48 13.27 17.02
CA LYS A 992 -34.83 13.84 16.96
C LYS A 992 -35.55 13.58 15.64
N THR A 993 -34.83 13.12 14.62
CA THR A 993 -35.40 12.86 13.30
C THR A 993 -36.38 11.69 13.35
N PRO A 994 -37.64 11.87 12.89
CA PRO A 994 -38.62 10.80 12.80
C PRO A 994 -38.12 9.61 11.97
N THR A 995 -38.34 8.40 12.46
CA THR A 995 -37.84 7.18 11.81
C THR A 995 -38.94 6.14 11.66
N MET A 996 -39.12 5.61 10.45
CA MET A 996 -39.98 4.46 10.17
C MET A 996 -39.13 3.28 9.74
N MET A 997 -39.19 2.20 10.50
CA MET A 997 -38.47 0.95 10.24
C MET A 997 -39.46 -0.11 9.77
N ILE A 998 -39.11 -0.88 8.74
CA ILE A 998 -39.90 -2.02 8.26
C ILE A 998 -39.00 -3.26 8.17
N GLY A 999 -39.22 -4.24 9.04
CA GLY A 999 -38.43 -5.47 9.11
C GLY A 999 -39.29 -6.69 8.80
N LEU A 1000 -38.77 -7.66 8.06
CA LEU A 1000 -39.44 -8.94 7.81
C LEU A 1000 -38.57 -10.13 8.26
N GLY A 1001 -39.08 -10.97 9.16
CA GLY A 1001 -38.36 -12.12 9.70
C GLY A 1001 -37.03 -11.73 10.35
N THR A 1002 -35.92 -12.24 9.83
CA THR A 1002 -34.56 -11.88 10.28
C THR A 1002 -34.17 -10.44 9.94
N GLY A 1003 -34.96 -9.74 9.11
CA GLY A 1003 -34.79 -8.30 8.83
C GLY A 1003 -35.00 -7.41 10.06
N VAL A 1004 -35.39 -7.97 11.22
CA VAL A 1004 -35.32 -7.29 12.51
C VAL A 1004 -33.89 -6.96 12.95
N ALA A 1005 -32.87 -7.68 12.43
CA ALA A 1005 -31.48 -7.58 12.87
C ALA A 1005 -30.98 -6.12 12.92
N PRO A 1006 -30.88 -5.37 11.81
CA PRO A 1006 -30.35 -4.01 11.86
C PRO A 1006 -31.20 -3.09 12.75
N PHE A 1007 -32.52 -3.30 12.81
CA PHE A 1007 -33.43 -2.47 13.61
C PHE A 1007 -33.30 -2.72 15.11
N ARG A 1008 -32.93 -3.93 15.53
CA ARG A 1008 -32.54 -4.19 16.90
C ARG A 1008 -31.31 -3.36 17.28
N GLY A 1009 -30.30 -3.28 16.40
CA GLY A 1009 -29.15 -2.41 16.58
C GLY A 1009 -29.52 -0.92 16.63
N PHE A 1010 -30.45 -0.47 15.79
CA PHE A 1010 -30.98 0.91 15.83
C PHE A 1010 -31.66 1.23 17.16
N LEU A 1011 -32.47 0.31 17.70
CA LEU A 1011 -33.17 0.52 18.95
C LEU A 1011 -32.22 0.53 20.15
N GLN A 1012 -31.21 -0.34 20.16
CA GLN A 1012 -30.14 -0.31 21.17
C GLN A 1012 -29.35 1.01 21.15
N GLU A 1013 -29.05 1.54 19.96
CA GLU A 1013 -28.39 2.84 19.82
C GLU A 1013 -29.26 3.98 20.38
N ARG A 1014 -30.56 3.94 20.09
CA ARG A 1014 -31.52 4.93 20.60
C ARG A 1014 -31.68 4.83 22.12
N GLU A 1015 -31.70 3.62 22.68
CA GLU A 1015 -31.70 3.42 24.13
C GLU A 1015 -30.43 3.99 24.77
N PHE A 1016 -29.26 3.73 24.17
CA PHE A 1016 -27.98 4.29 24.63
C PHE A 1016 -27.99 5.83 24.61
N GLN A 1017 -28.47 6.45 23.53
CA GLN A 1017 -28.62 7.89 23.42
C GLN A 1017 -29.58 8.45 24.48
N LYS A 1018 -30.72 7.77 24.70
CA LYS A 1018 -31.69 8.18 25.73
C LYS A 1018 -31.11 8.11 27.14
N ALA A 1019 -30.33 7.07 27.44
CA ALA A 1019 -29.64 6.93 28.72
C ALA A 1019 -28.63 8.06 28.96
N GLN A 1020 -28.11 8.69 27.90
CA GLN A 1020 -27.26 9.89 27.97
C GLN A 1020 -28.04 11.21 28.05
N GLY A 1021 -29.37 11.16 28.17
CA GLY A 1021 -30.22 12.35 28.23
C GLY A 1021 -30.52 12.97 26.86
N VAL A 1022 -30.22 12.29 25.76
CA VAL A 1022 -30.59 12.76 24.42
C VAL A 1022 -32.10 12.59 24.22
N GLU A 1023 -32.75 13.67 23.80
CA GLU A 1023 -34.16 13.65 23.43
C GLU A 1023 -34.34 12.95 22.07
N LEU A 1024 -35.20 11.93 22.04
CA LEU A 1024 -35.45 11.10 20.86
C LEU A 1024 -36.69 11.57 20.08
N GLY A 1025 -36.60 11.51 18.75
CA GLY A 1025 -37.73 11.71 17.84
C GLY A 1025 -38.64 10.47 17.78
N PRO A 1026 -39.82 10.59 17.15
CA PRO A 1026 -40.74 9.47 17.00
C PRO A 1026 -40.12 8.35 16.14
N CYS A 1027 -40.30 7.10 16.57
CA CYS A 1027 -39.80 5.93 15.87
C CYS A 1027 -40.88 4.84 15.80
N VAL A 1028 -41.28 4.45 14.59
CA VAL A 1028 -42.34 3.46 14.37
C VAL A 1028 -41.75 2.24 13.68
N PHE A 1029 -42.05 1.04 14.18
CA PHE A 1029 -41.56 -0.22 13.63
C PHE A 1029 -42.69 -1.09 13.09
N TYR A 1030 -42.68 -1.36 11.79
CA TYR A 1030 -43.54 -2.35 11.13
C TYR A 1030 -42.78 -3.67 11.06
N TYR A 1031 -43.27 -4.70 11.74
CA TYR A 1031 -42.57 -5.98 11.83
C TYR A 1031 -43.43 -7.16 11.36
N GLY A 1032 -42.97 -7.89 10.34
CA GLY A 1032 -43.69 -9.02 9.77
C GLY A 1032 -43.00 -10.36 9.98
N VAL A 1033 -43.71 -11.35 10.52
CA VAL A 1033 -43.24 -12.74 10.72
C VAL A 1033 -44.35 -13.75 10.38
N ARG A 1034 -44.11 -15.07 10.49
CA ARG A 1034 -45.15 -16.06 10.15
C ARG A 1034 -46.17 -16.23 11.28
N TYR A 1035 -45.70 -16.52 12.48
CA TYR A 1035 -46.52 -16.87 13.64
C TYR A 1035 -46.05 -16.12 14.87
N ARG A 1036 -46.99 -15.53 15.60
CA ARG A 1036 -46.66 -14.84 16.86
C ARG A 1036 -45.92 -15.74 17.85
N LYS A 1037 -46.31 -17.02 17.96
CA LYS A 1037 -45.76 -17.95 18.96
C LYS A 1037 -44.46 -18.66 18.55
N LYS A 1038 -44.02 -18.55 17.30
CA LYS A 1038 -42.88 -19.35 16.79
C LYS A 1038 -41.70 -18.52 16.33
N ASP A 1039 -41.92 -17.40 15.65
CA ASP A 1039 -40.86 -16.62 15.00
C ASP A 1039 -40.98 -15.11 15.24
N PHE A 1040 -41.69 -14.70 16.30
CA PHE A 1040 -41.68 -13.31 16.77
C PHE A 1040 -40.42 -13.05 17.63
N PHE A 1041 -39.31 -12.72 16.97
CA PHE A 1041 -38.01 -12.57 17.62
C PHE A 1041 -37.95 -11.35 18.54
N PHE A 1042 -37.26 -11.50 19.67
CA PHE A 1042 -36.97 -10.42 20.62
C PHE A 1042 -38.21 -9.70 21.19
N GLU A 1043 -39.34 -10.40 21.33
CA GLU A 1043 -40.62 -9.82 21.80
C GLU A 1043 -40.48 -9.03 23.11
N ASP A 1044 -39.82 -9.60 24.13
CA ASP A 1044 -39.65 -8.94 25.44
C ASP A 1044 -38.83 -7.65 25.33
N GLU A 1045 -37.77 -7.66 24.52
CA GLU A 1045 -36.90 -6.51 24.26
C GLU A 1045 -37.66 -5.39 23.52
N LEU A 1046 -38.41 -5.75 22.47
CA LEU A 1046 -39.22 -4.80 21.70
C LEU A 1046 -40.34 -4.17 22.54
N ASN A 1047 -41.00 -4.96 23.40
CA ASN A 1047 -42.01 -4.45 24.33
C ASN A 1047 -41.41 -3.52 25.39
N ALA A 1048 -40.18 -3.78 25.85
CA ALA A 1048 -39.47 -2.88 26.74
C ALA A 1048 -39.13 -1.54 26.06
N TYR A 1049 -38.77 -1.53 24.77
CA TYR A 1049 -38.56 -0.30 24.02
C TYR A 1049 -39.84 0.53 23.83
N LEU A 1050 -41.00 -0.10 23.67
CA LEU A 1050 -42.31 0.59 23.66
C LEU A 1050 -42.60 1.24 25.01
N LYS A 1051 -42.45 0.49 26.10
CA LYS A 1051 -42.73 0.99 27.45
C LYS A 1051 -41.79 2.13 27.86
N SER A 1052 -40.53 2.05 27.48
CA SER A 1052 -39.54 3.08 27.76
C SER A 1052 -39.66 4.29 26.84
N GLY A 1053 -40.37 4.21 25.71
CA GLY A 1053 -40.46 5.26 24.70
C GLY A 1053 -39.19 5.42 23.86
N VAL A 1054 -38.37 4.38 23.75
CA VAL A 1054 -37.30 4.26 22.72
C VAL A 1054 -37.93 4.01 21.35
N LEU A 1055 -38.96 3.17 21.34
CA LEU A 1055 -39.88 2.92 20.23
C LEU A 1055 -41.22 3.60 20.53
N THR A 1056 -41.76 4.34 19.57
CA THR A 1056 -43.02 5.09 19.73
C THR A 1056 -44.23 4.20 19.48
N ASP A 1057 -44.18 3.36 18.44
CA ASP A 1057 -45.23 2.40 18.13
C ASP A 1057 -44.65 1.19 17.37
N MET A 1058 -45.32 0.05 17.48
CA MET A 1058 -44.96 -1.20 16.80
C MET A 1058 -46.19 -1.84 16.18
N ILE A 1059 -46.14 -2.07 14.88
CA ILE A 1059 -47.23 -2.68 14.12
C ILE A 1059 -46.75 -4.03 13.62
N THR A 1060 -47.38 -5.10 14.10
CA THR A 1060 -47.00 -6.48 13.77
C THR A 1060 -47.92 -7.11 12.73
N ALA A 1061 -47.35 -7.83 11.76
CA ALA A 1061 -48.07 -8.65 10.80
C ALA A 1061 -47.67 -10.13 10.94
N PHE A 1062 -48.62 -10.96 11.38
CA PHE A 1062 -48.44 -12.42 11.49
C PHE A 1062 -49.11 -13.10 10.30
N SER A 1063 -48.31 -13.52 9.33
CA SER A 1063 -48.86 -13.95 8.04
C SER A 1063 -49.66 -15.26 8.10
N HIS A 1064 -49.41 -16.13 9.08
CA HIS A 1064 -49.96 -17.50 9.13
C HIS A 1064 -50.84 -17.78 10.37
N ASP A 1065 -51.12 -16.77 11.21
CA ASP A 1065 -51.98 -16.96 12.41
C ASP A 1065 -53.49 -17.00 12.05
N GLN A 1066 -53.84 -16.73 10.79
CA GLN A 1066 -55.21 -16.73 10.27
C GLN A 1066 -55.28 -17.37 8.87
N ALA A 1067 -56.50 -17.58 8.34
CA ALA A 1067 -56.74 -18.31 7.09
C ALA A 1067 -56.24 -17.62 5.80
N HIS A 1068 -55.99 -16.31 5.83
CA HIS A 1068 -55.46 -15.54 4.71
C HIS A 1068 -54.14 -14.84 5.10
N PHE A 1069 -53.24 -14.63 4.15
CA PHE A 1069 -51.93 -14.04 4.45
C PHE A 1069 -52.05 -12.53 4.73
N ILE A 1070 -51.60 -12.12 5.93
CA ILE A 1070 -51.48 -10.71 6.32
C ILE A 1070 -50.01 -10.29 6.33
N PHE A 1071 -49.67 -9.25 5.56
CA PHE A 1071 -48.33 -8.69 5.47
C PHE A 1071 -48.31 -7.22 5.94
N VAL A 1072 -47.13 -6.63 6.06
CA VAL A 1072 -46.94 -5.27 6.58
C VAL A 1072 -47.65 -4.20 5.73
N GLN A 1073 -47.68 -4.37 4.41
CA GLN A 1073 -48.41 -3.47 3.51
C GLN A 1073 -49.93 -3.52 3.75
N HIS A 1074 -50.48 -4.70 4.06
CA HIS A 1074 -51.90 -4.81 4.45
C HIS A 1074 -52.18 -4.05 5.75
N LYS A 1075 -51.24 -4.06 6.71
CA LYS A 1075 -51.36 -3.27 7.95
C LYS A 1075 -51.30 -1.77 7.70
N ILE A 1076 -50.51 -1.32 6.72
CA ILE A 1076 -50.50 0.07 6.27
C ILE A 1076 -51.85 0.43 5.65
N ASP A 1077 -52.42 -0.45 4.83
CA ASP A 1077 -53.72 -0.22 4.18
C ASP A 1077 -54.93 -0.29 5.12
N GLU A 1078 -54.88 -1.13 6.15
CA GLU A 1078 -55.90 -1.25 7.20
C GLU A 1078 -55.93 -0.01 8.10
N GLU A 1079 -54.76 0.53 8.48
CA GLU A 1079 -54.63 1.70 9.35
C GLU A 1079 -53.75 2.81 8.73
N PRO A 1080 -54.17 3.41 7.59
CA PRO A 1080 -53.34 4.37 6.84
C PRO A 1080 -53.03 5.63 7.66
N LYS A 1081 -53.85 5.96 8.66
CA LYS A 1081 -53.60 7.07 9.57
C LYS A 1081 -52.30 6.90 10.35
N LYS A 1082 -51.98 5.70 10.84
CA LYS A 1082 -50.74 5.46 11.59
C LYS A 1082 -49.49 5.63 10.73
N CYS A 1083 -49.57 5.14 9.49
CA CYS A 1083 -48.51 5.36 8.51
C CYS A 1083 -48.35 6.86 8.21
N TYR A 1084 -49.45 7.58 7.97
CA TYR A 1084 -49.42 9.01 7.67
C TYR A 1084 -48.82 9.84 8.81
N GLU A 1085 -49.15 9.53 10.07
CA GLU A 1085 -48.64 10.26 11.24
C GLU A 1085 -47.12 10.28 11.36
N ILE A 1086 -46.41 9.27 10.83
CA ILE A 1086 -44.94 9.27 10.80
C ILE A 1086 -44.38 9.83 9.48
N VAL A 1087 -45.03 9.59 8.33
CA VAL A 1087 -44.51 10.07 7.03
C VAL A 1087 -44.80 11.54 6.75
N LYS A 1088 -45.73 12.16 7.49
CA LYS A 1088 -46.06 13.59 7.34
C LYS A 1088 -44.90 14.53 7.71
N TYR A 1089 -43.94 14.07 8.51
CA TYR A 1089 -42.79 14.91 8.86
C TYR A 1089 -41.85 15.03 7.65
N PRO A 1090 -41.45 16.26 7.27
CA PRO A 1090 -40.71 16.50 6.03
C PRO A 1090 -39.32 15.85 6.01
N ASN A 1091 -38.74 15.58 7.18
CA ASN A 1091 -37.43 14.97 7.35
C ASN A 1091 -37.47 13.50 7.82
N THR A 1092 -38.61 12.80 7.74
CA THR A 1092 -38.67 11.37 8.13
C THR A 1092 -37.68 10.53 7.33
N HIS A 1093 -36.98 9.65 8.03
CA HIS A 1093 -36.18 8.58 7.45
C HIS A 1093 -36.92 7.25 7.49
N MET A 1094 -36.66 6.44 6.48
CA MET A 1094 -37.36 5.21 6.19
C MET A 1094 -36.39 4.11 5.85
N TYR A 1095 -36.58 2.96 6.48
CA TYR A 1095 -35.68 1.84 6.37
C TYR A 1095 -36.46 0.55 6.15
N TYR A 1096 -36.08 -0.23 5.14
CA TYR A 1096 -36.58 -1.58 4.93
C TYR A 1096 -35.45 -2.60 5.06
N CYS A 1097 -35.71 -3.70 5.78
CA CYS A 1097 -34.84 -4.87 5.79
C CYS A 1097 -35.64 -6.16 5.67
N GLY A 1098 -35.33 -6.98 4.66
CA GLY A 1098 -36.08 -8.22 4.39
C GLY A 1098 -35.90 -8.77 2.98
N PRO A 1099 -36.80 -9.65 2.50
CA PRO A 1099 -36.68 -10.25 1.17
C PRO A 1099 -36.85 -9.23 0.02
N ALA A 1100 -36.13 -9.43 -1.09
CA ALA A 1100 -36.13 -8.53 -2.26
C ALA A 1100 -37.28 -8.69 -3.27
N MET A 1101 -38.14 -9.73 -3.14
CA MET A 1101 -39.11 -10.21 -4.15
C MET A 1101 -40.26 -9.25 -4.50
N GLY A 1102 -39.98 -8.01 -4.90
CA GLY A 1102 -40.96 -6.95 -5.18
C GLY A 1102 -41.69 -6.42 -3.95
N ILE A 1103 -41.29 -6.86 -2.75
CA ILE A 1103 -41.97 -6.52 -1.49
C ILE A 1103 -41.78 -5.04 -1.11
N PRO A 1104 -40.56 -4.46 -1.17
CA PRO A 1104 -40.37 -3.04 -0.85
C PRO A 1104 -41.26 -2.11 -1.68
N GLU A 1105 -41.44 -2.42 -2.96
CA GLU A 1105 -42.28 -1.66 -3.89
C GLU A 1105 -43.75 -1.67 -3.46
N THR A 1106 -44.27 -2.83 -3.04
CA THR A 1106 -45.66 -2.93 -2.54
C THR A 1106 -45.87 -2.12 -1.26
N ILE A 1107 -44.87 -2.06 -0.38
CA ILE A 1107 -44.92 -1.27 0.85
C ILE A 1107 -44.94 0.22 0.53
N VAL A 1108 -44.04 0.65 -0.37
CA VAL A 1108 -44.00 2.03 -0.86
C VAL A 1108 -45.32 2.43 -1.54
N GLU A 1109 -45.98 1.51 -2.24
CA GLU A 1109 -47.29 1.77 -2.83
C GLU A 1109 -48.38 1.98 -1.78
N SER A 1110 -48.51 1.09 -0.78
CA SER A 1110 -49.46 1.26 0.32
C SER A 1110 -49.20 2.55 1.11
N MET A 1111 -47.94 2.93 1.26
CA MET A 1111 -47.53 4.19 1.86
C MET A 1111 -47.99 5.43 1.08
N LYS A 1112 -47.79 5.45 -0.25
CA LYS A 1112 -48.34 6.51 -1.11
C LYS A 1112 -49.86 6.56 -0.98
N GLY A 1113 -50.50 5.39 -0.93
CA GLY A 1113 -51.93 5.25 -0.64
C GLY A 1113 -52.34 5.92 0.67
N ALA A 1114 -51.56 5.75 1.76
CA ALA A 1114 -51.80 6.41 3.03
C ALA A 1114 -51.65 7.94 2.95
N MET A 1115 -50.64 8.44 2.22
CA MET A 1115 -50.44 9.87 2.00
C MET A 1115 -51.62 10.50 1.24
N VAL A 1116 -52.12 9.86 0.19
CA VAL A 1116 -53.27 10.34 -0.59
C VAL A 1116 -54.55 10.30 0.24
N LYS A 1117 -54.86 9.16 0.86
CA LYS A 1117 -56.12 8.94 1.59
C LYS A 1117 -56.25 9.83 2.83
N ILE A 1118 -55.18 10.03 3.59
CA ILE A 1118 -55.22 10.73 4.88
C ILE A 1118 -54.63 12.15 4.79
N GLY A 1119 -53.55 12.32 4.03
CA GLY A 1119 -52.85 13.59 3.91
C GLY A 1119 -53.46 14.58 2.91
N GLY A 1120 -54.42 14.13 2.09
CA GLY A 1120 -55.07 14.97 1.08
C GLY A 1120 -54.14 15.45 -0.04
N VAL A 1121 -52.95 14.84 -0.19
CA VAL A 1121 -52.01 15.14 -1.28
C VAL A 1121 -52.41 14.40 -2.55
N SER A 1122 -52.09 14.96 -3.72
CA SER A 1122 -52.35 14.28 -4.99
C SER A 1122 -51.45 13.04 -5.14
N ALA A 1123 -51.85 12.08 -5.99
CA ALA A 1123 -51.02 10.91 -6.29
C ALA A 1123 -49.65 11.31 -6.87
N ALA A 1124 -49.60 12.38 -7.68
CA ALA A 1124 -48.37 12.91 -8.24
C ALA A 1124 -47.45 13.51 -7.16
N ASP A 1125 -48.01 14.22 -6.17
CA ASP A 1125 -47.23 14.79 -5.06
C ASP A 1125 -46.71 13.70 -4.12
N ALA A 1126 -47.50 12.64 -3.89
CA ALA A 1126 -47.04 11.48 -3.12
C ALA A 1126 -45.87 10.76 -3.82
N GLU A 1127 -45.95 10.57 -5.14
CA GLU A 1127 -44.85 10.03 -5.94
C GLU A 1127 -43.60 10.91 -5.86
N ALA A 1128 -43.76 12.23 -6.03
CA ALA A 1128 -42.67 13.20 -5.93
C ALA A 1128 -42.03 13.22 -4.54
N ALA A 1129 -42.83 13.06 -3.47
CA ALA A 1129 -42.34 13.01 -2.11
C ALA A 1129 -41.47 11.76 -1.85
N ILE A 1130 -41.91 10.57 -2.30
CA ILE A 1130 -41.12 9.35 -2.20
C ILE A 1130 -39.85 9.44 -3.06
N ALA A 1131 -39.93 9.97 -4.29
CA ALA A 1131 -38.77 10.19 -5.15
C ALA A 1131 -37.76 11.15 -4.49
N LYS A 1132 -38.25 12.21 -3.83
CA LYS A 1132 -37.42 13.14 -3.06
C LYS A 1132 -36.76 12.44 -1.86
N MET A 1133 -37.49 11.60 -1.11
CA MET A 1133 -36.91 10.81 -0.02
C MET A 1133 -35.78 9.89 -0.50
N LYS A 1134 -35.96 9.21 -1.64
CA LYS A 1134 -34.90 8.39 -2.25
C LYS A 1134 -33.67 9.23 -2.61
N LYS A 1135 -33.88 10.35 -3.31
CA LYS A 1135 -32.80 11.24 -3.75
C LYS A 1135 -32.00 11.84 -2.58
N GLU A 1136 -32.66 12.11 -1.46
CA GLU A 1136 -32.04 12.68 -0.26
C GLU A 1136 -31.45 11.60 0.68
N GLY A 1137 -31.46 10.32 0.30
CA GLY A 1137 -30.94 9.22 1.14
C GLY A 1137 -31.80 8.92 2.36
N ARG A 1138 -33.07 9.36 2.35
CA ARG A 1138 -34.02 9.18 3.45
C ARG A 1138 -34.87 7.92 3.31
N LEU A 1139 -34.90 7.28 2.15
CA LEU A 1139 -35.48 5.95 1.97
C LEU A 1139 -34.37 4.95 1.62
N ASN A 1140 -34.03 4.09 2.57
CA ASN A 1140 -32.95 3.12 2.46
C ASN A 1140 -33.53 1.69 2.49
N ILE A 1141 -33.15 0.87 1.52
CA ILE A 1141 -33.66 -0.49 1.34
C ILE A 1141 -32.49 -1.44 1.38
N GLU A 1142 -32.50 -2.36 2.34
CA GLU A 1142 -31.57 -3.47 2.44
C GLU A 1142 -32.34 -4.77 2.22
N ALA A 1143 -32.35 -5.23 0.97
CA ALA A 1143 -33.09 -6.42 0.59
C ALA A 1143 -32.18 -7.54 0.07
N TYR A 1144 -32.52 -8.79 0.38
CA TYR A 1144 -31.72 -9.97 0.08
C TYR A 1144 -32.54 -11.15 -0.47
#